data_AF-A0AAU9RFG6-F1
#
_entry.id   AF-A0AAU9RFG6-F1
#
_cell.length_a   1.000
_cell.length_b   1.000
_cell.length_c   1.000
_cell.angle_alpha   90.00
_cell.angle_beta   90.00
_cell.angle_gamma   90.00
#
_symmetry.space_group_name_H-M   'P 1'
#
loop_
_entity.id
_entity.type
_entity.pdbx_description
1 polymer ?
#
loop_
_entity_poly.entity_id
_entity_poly.type
_entity_poly.pdbx_seq_one_letter_code
_entity_poly.pdbx_strand_id
1 'polypeptide(L)'
;MSSRSSRTVYVGNLPGDIREREVEDLFSKYGPVVQIDLKVPPRPPGYAFVEFDDARDAEDAIHGRDGYDFDGHRLRVELAHGGRRSTDDARGSYNGGGRGGAGGGRDGGSRGRGPSRRSEFRVLVTGLPSSASWQDLKDHMRKGGDVCFSQVYRDGRGTTGVVDYTCYEDMKYAVKKLDDTEFRNAFSHGYVRVREHDSRKDSRSPSRGRSYSRSRSRSRGRSLSRSRSRSRSPKAKSSGRSPAKPPGSRSKSRSQSPRRSLSRSRSPLPSLQKEASKSPSKPSSAKSPIRSRSRSPIPYSEESRAMKKLLKNSFIMLFLLLFLAFTAVSSLEAYSRNDFPPGFVFGSGTSAYQVEGAANEDGRTPSIWDVFAHAGLSGGDTGDVACDQYHKYKAPFSHLSIIFTSAEISCDRWTLTFASCLQEDVKLMVEIGLEAYRFSISWSRLLPSGRGAVNPKGLQYYNNLIDELITHGIQPHVTLHHFDLPQVLEDEYGGWLSRESVRDFTAYADTCFKEFGDRVSHWTTINEINVFALGGYDAGSTPPGRCSPPFGLHCSKGNSSTEPYIAVHNMLLAHASAVNLYKQQYKSKQHGSVGISVYTYGTVPLTNSAEDKQAADRMNDFYIGWILHPLVYGDYPERMKTMVGSRLPDFTEDESDQVKGAMDFVGVINYMAFYVKDSSSSLKQTLVHDFNTDMAVELTFVGDTSFKSKYANTPWSLQQILLYIKENYGNPPIYIAENGQMTPQQSSLEDITRTKYLSPHIEAVLHSLRKGSNVKGYFQWSLMDLFELLGGYNMSYGLYYVEFKDPDLKRYPKLSAHWYSSFLGGTLHHRSHPSSSAL
;
A
#
# COMPACT_ATOMS: atom_id res chain seq x y z
N MET A 1 43.08 6.13 -16.03
CA MET A 1 42.26 5.37 -17.00
C MET A 1 42.79 3.95 -17.05
N SER A 2 41.90 2.96 -17.09
CA SER A 2 42.18 1.61 -17.59
C SER A 2 40.82 1.01 -17.94
N SER A 3 40.59 0.68 -19.20
CA SER A 3 39.38 -0.04 -19.60
C SER A 3 39.45 -1.46 -19.03
N ARG A 4 38.43 -1.87 -18.26
CA ARG A 4 38.18 -3.29 -18.07
C ARG A 4 37.57 -3.79 -19.37
N SER A 5 38.32 -4.59 -20.11
CA SER A 5 37.84 -5.31 -21.29
C SER A 5 36.73 -6.28 -20.88
N SER A 6 35.73 -6.45 -21.75
CA SER A 6 34.58 -7.31 -21.47
C SER A 6 34.90 -8.74 -21.89
N ARG A 7 34.65 -9.71 -21.01
CA ARG A 7 34.73 -11.16 -21.34
C ARG A 7 33.58 -11.63 -22.22
N THR A 8 32.52 -10.83 -22.37
CA THR A 8 31.32 -11.18 -23.14
C THR A 8 31.28 -10.44 -24.47
N VAL A 9 31.07 -11.21 -25.55
CA VAL A 9 30.97 -10.76 -26.94
C VAL A 9 29.52 -10.94 -27.43
N TYR A 10 28.98 -9.92 -28.10
CA TYR A 10 27.74 -10.02 -28.87
C TYR A 10 28.05 -10.52 -30.29
N VAL A 11 27.26 -11.48 -30.76
CA VAL A 11 27.37 -12.09 -32.09
C VAL A 11 26.03 -11.94 -32.81
N GLY A 12 25.93 -10.98 -33.72
CA GLY A 12 24.74 -10.71 -34.52
C GLY A 12 24.80 -11.24 -35.94
N ASN A 13 23.65 -11.18 -36.62
CA ASN A 13 23.41 -11.66 -37.98
C ASN A 13 23.56 -13.18 -38.18
N LEU A 14 23.25 -14.00 -37.16
CA LEU A 14 23.31 -15.45 -37.28
C LEU A 14 22.16 -16.04 -38.13
N PRO A 15 22.34 -17.22 -38.76
CA PRO A 15 21.27 -17.97 -39.43
C PRO A 15 20.06 -18.24 -38.53
N GLY A 16 18.90 -18.51 -39.14
CA GLY A 16 17.62 -18.74 -38.45
C GLY A 16 17.44 -20.13 -37.84
N ASP A 17 18.41 -21.01 -38.07
CA ASP A 17 18.41 -22.44 -37.73
C ASP A 17 19.72 -22.88 -37.04
N ILE A 18 20.64 -21.95 -36.78
CA ILE A 18 21.89 -22.22 -36.05
C ILE A 18 21.61 -22.75 -34.64
N ARG A 19 22.48 -23.65 -34.16
CA ARG A 19 22.43 -24.21 -32.82
C ARG A 19 23.60 -23.72 -31.98
N GLU A 20 23.44 -23.80 -30.65
CA GLU A 20 24.43 -23.33 -29.67
C GLU A 20 25.82 -23.93 -29.90
N ARG A 21 25.89 -25.22 -30.24
CA ARG A 21 27.14 -25.93 -30.59
C ARG A 21 27.85 -25.36 -31.81
N GLU A 22 27.12 -24.83 -32.80
CA GLU A 22 27.74 -24.21 -33.99
C GLU A 22 28.30 -22.81 -33.65
N VAL A 23 27.76 -22.14 -32.63
CA VAL A 23 28.39 -20.97 -32.02
C VAL A 23 29.62 -21.38 -31.20
N GLU A 24 29.55 -22.48 -30.45
CA GLU A 24 30.69 -23.04 -29.70
C GLU A 24 31.86 -23.39 -30.64
N ASP A 25 31.62 -24.12 -31.73
CA ASP A 25 32.61 -24.45 -32.76
C ASP A 25 33.17 -23.20 -33.48
N LEU A 26 32.38 -22.12 -33.57
CA LEU A 26 32.84 -20.84 -34.14
C LEU A 26 33.81 -20.08 -33.21
N PHE A 27 33.66 -20.19 -31.89
CA PHE A 27 34.33 -19.32 -30.91
C PHE A 27 35.34 -20.01 -29.98
N SER A 28 35.18 -21.30 -29.67
CA SER A 28 36.10 -22.10 -28.83
C SER A 28 37.56 -22.11 -29.27
N LYS A 29 37.83 -21.85 -30.56
CA LYS A 29 39.20 -21.74 -31.10
C LYS A 29 39.97 -20.47 -30.67
N TYR A 30 39.31 -19.48 -30.07
CA TYR A 30 39.95 -18.27 -29.53
C TYR A 30 40.27 -18.40 -28.04
N GLY A 31 39.52 -19.23 -27.32
CA GLY A 31 39.69 -19.48 -25.90
C GLY A 31 38.55 -20.29 -25.30
N PRO A 32 38.64 -20.70 -24.02
CA PRO A 32 37.58 -21.43 -23.35
C PRO A 32 36.31 -20.59 -23.28
N VAL A 33 35.19 -21.13 -23.79
CA VAL A 33 33.87 -20.51 -23.69
C VAL A 33 33.20 -20.98 -22.40
N VAL A 34 32.77 -20.03 -21.57
CA VAL A 34 32.16 -20.26 -20.26
C VAL A 34 30.63 -20.32 -20.36
N GLN A 35 30.03 -19.49 -21.21
CA GLN A 35 28.59 -19.49 -21.46
C GLN A 35 28.26 -19.01 -22.89
N ILE A 36 27.23 -19.60 -23.49
CA ILE A 36 26.55 -19.09 -24.69
C ILE A 36 25.08 -18.78 -24.32
N ASP A 37 24.54 -17.71 -24.89
CA ASP A 37 23.14 -17.29 -24.76
C ASP A 37 22.61 -16.98 -26.17
N LEU A 38 22.16 -18.03 -26.86
CA LEU A 38 21.69 -17.98 -28.26
C LEU A 38 20.20 -17.62 -28.34
N LYS A 39 19.89 -16.56 -29.07
CA LYS A 39 18.55 -15.98 -29.24
C LYS A 39 18.17 -15.92 -30.71
N VAL A 40 17.38 -16.90 -31.14
CA VAL A 40 16.81 -16.99 -32.50
C VAL A 40 15.36 -16.50 -32.47
N PRO A 41 15.05 -15.29 -32.98
CA PRO A 41 13.68 -14.78 -33.04
C PRO A 41 12.88 -15.41 -34.20
N PRO A 42 11.52 -15.37 -34.19
CA PRO A 42 10.67 -15.99 -35.22
C PRO A 42 10.81 -15.47 -36.66
N ARG A 43 11.69 -14.50 -36.90
CA ARG A 43 12.16 -14.07 -38.23
C ARG A 43 13.65 -13.74 -38.12
N PRO A 44 14.54 -14.37 -38.91
CA PRO A 44 15.98 -14.16 -38.82
C PRO A 44 16.40 -12.71 -39.15
N PRO A 45 17.61 -12.29 -38.77
CA PRO A 45 18.67 -13.12 -38.17
C PRO A 45 18.54 -13.38 -36.67
N GLY A 46 19.21 -14.45 -36.22
CA GLY A 46 19.50 -14.68 -34.80
C GLY A 46 20.66 -13.83 -34.28
N TYR A 47 20.85 -13.86 -32.97
CA TYR A 47 22.04 -13.33 -32.30
C TYR A 47 22.38 -14.17 -31.07
N ALA A 48 23.62 -14.11 -30.61
CA ALA A 48 24.07 -14.76 -29.38
C ALA A 48 24.92 -13.80 -28.52
N PHE A 49 25.03 -14.11 -27.24
CA PHE A 49 26.16 -13.65 -26.42
C PHE A 49 27.07 -14.84 -26.12
N VAL A 50 28.38 -14.61 -26.16
CA VAL A 50 29.42 -15.61 -25.88
C VAL A 50 30.35 -15.04 -24.82
N GLU A 51 30.50 -15.72 -23.68
CA GLU A 51 31.37 -15.31 -22.58
C GLU A 51 32.61 -16.22 -22.52
N PHE A 52 33.80 -15.61 -22.52
CA PHE A 52 35.11 -16.28 -22.52
C PHE A 52 35.74 -16.33 -21.12
N ASP A 53 36.73 -17.21 -20.96
CA ASP A 53 37.51 -17.27 -19.71
C ASP A 53 38.62 -16.20 -19.62
N ASP A 54 39.07 -15.63 -20.74
CA ASP A 54 39.88 -14.40 -20.74
C ASP A 54 39.19 -13.28 -21.55
N ALA A 55 39.45 -12.04 -21.15
CA ALA A 55 38.98 -10.88 -21.90
C ALA A 55 39.80 -10.64 -23.18
N ARG A 56 41.02 -11.20 -23.25
CA ARG A 56 41.87 -11.22 -24.45
C ARG A 56 41.29 -12.15 -25.51
N ASP A 57 40.83 -13.33 -25.12
CA ASP A 57 40.17 -14.29 -26.01
C ASP A 57 38.89 -13.68 -26.64
N ALA A 58 38.16 -12.87 -25.85
CA ALA A 58 37.02 -12.08 -26.32
C ALA A 58 37.41 -10.98 -27.34
N GLU A 59 38.55 -10.31 -27.14
CA GLU A 59 39.09 -9.32 -28.10
C GLU A 59 39.60 -10.00 -29.38
N ASP A 60 40.32 -11.11 -29.29
CA ASP A 60 40.78 -11.90 -30.44
C ASP A 60 39.61 -12.53 -31.22
N ALA A 61 38.54 -12.95 -30.52
CA ALA A 61 37.30 -13.41 -31.13
C ALA A 61 36.61 -12.31 -31.96
N ILE A 62 36.62 -11.06 -31.50
CA ILE A 62 36.10 -9.91 -32.25
C ILE A 62 36.95 -9.67 -33.51
N HIS A 63 38.27 -9.52 -33.36
CA HIS A 63 39.17 -9.30 -34.50
C HIS A 63 39.14 -10.45 -35.52
N GLY A 64 38.90 -11.69 -35.06
CA GLY A 64 38.87 -12.88 -35.89
C GLY A 64 37.50 -13.30 -36.44
N ARG A 65 36.38 -12.69 -36.00
CA ARG A 65 35.02 -13.05 -36.46
C ARG A 65 34.13 -11.89 -36.90
N ASP A 66 34.44 -10.63 -36.59
CA ASP A 66 33.62 -9.53 -37.13
C ASP A 66 33.71 -9.48 -38.66
N GLY A 67 32.55 -9.42 -39.31
CA GLY A 67 32.45 -9.48 -40.77
C GLY A 67 32.82 -10.83 -41.40
N TYR A 68 32.97 -11.92 -40.63
CA TYR A 68 33.19 -13.29 -41.13
C TYR A 68 31.92 -13.83 -41.80
N ASP A 69 32.05 -14.57 -42.91
CA ASP A 69 30.92 -15.20 -43.60
C ASP A 69 30.69 -16.63 -43.09
N PHE A 70 29.50 -16.88 -42.52
CA PHE A 70 29.07 -18.19 -42.05
C PHE A 70 27.76 -18.56 -42.76
N ASP A 71 27.83 -19.53 -43.68
CA ASP A 71 26.68 -20.00 -44.49
C ASP A 71 25.94 -18.87 -45.25
N GLY A 72 26.67 -17.90 -45.80
CA GLY A 72 26.12 -16.72 -46.48
C GLY A 72 25.66 -15.61 -45.53
N HIS A 73 25.72 -15.83 -44.22
CA HIS A 73 25.45 -14.84 -43.20
C HIS A 73 26.75 -14.18 -42.72
N ARG A 74 26.93 -12.91 -43.10
CA ARG A 74 28.08 -12.10 -42.64
C ARG A 74 27.88 -11.65 -41.19
N LEU A 75 28.60 -12.29 -40.27
CA LEU A 75 28.48 -12.09 -38.83
C LEU A 75 28.89 -10.67 -38.41
N ARG A 76 28.31 -10.18 -37.31
CA ARG A 76 28.67 -8.92 -36.66
C ARG A 76 29.08 -9.19 -35.22
N VAL A 77 30.32 -8.89 -34.84
CA VAL A 77 30.91 -9.35 -33.58
C VAL A 77 31.51 -8.16 -32.81
N GLU A 78 31.02 -7.89 -31.60
CA GLU A 78 31.45 -6.73 -30.80
C GLU A 78 31.42 -7.00 -29.28
N LEU A 79 32.10 -6.18 -28.48
CA LEU A 79 32.01 -6.28 -27.01
C LEU A 79 30.57 -6.04 -26.53
N ALA A 80 30.03 -6.94 -25.72
CA ALA A 80 28.67 -6.81 -25.19
C ALA A 80 28.57 -5.64 -24.20
N HIS A 81 27.86 -4.58 -24.59
CA HIS A 81 27.68 -3.36 -23.80
C HIS A 81 26.57 -3.54 -22.73
N GLY A 82 26.85 -4.37 -21.72
CA GLY A 82 25.90 -4.69 -20.64
C GLY A 82 26.38 -5.80 -19.73
N GLY A 83 27.57 -5.63 -19.13
CA GLY A 83 28.26 -6.69 -18.38
C GLY A 83 27.50 -7.21 -17.15
N ARG A 84 26.94 -8.41 -17.27
CA ARG A 84 26.63 -9.31 -16.15
C ARG A 84 27.92 -9.53 -15.34
N ARG A 85 27.83 -9.67 -14.01
CA ARG A 85 28.98 -10.15 -13.20
C ARG A 85 28.65 -11.53 -12.64
N SER A 86 29.46 -12.51 -13.01
CA SER A 86 29.58 -13.74 -12.22
C SER A 86 30.30 -13.45 -10.89
N THR A 87 30.09 -14.28 -9.87
CA THR A 87 30.57 -14.08 -8.51
C THR A 87 31.53 -15.18 -8.07
N ASP A 88 32.75 -15.18 -8.62
CA ASP A 88 33.87 -15.97 -8.11
C ASP A 88 35.21 -15.26 -8.39
N ASP A 89 35.58 -14.29 -7.53
CA ASP A 89 36.97 -13.92 -7.26
C ASP A 89 37.10 -12.87 -6.12
N ALA A 90 37.33 -13.33 -4.88
CA ALA A 90 37.84 -12.50 -3.76
C ALA A 90 38.11 -13.32 -2.46
N ARG A 91 39.11 -14.22 -2.46
CA ARG A 91 39.71 -14.73 -1.21
C ARG A 91 41.18 -14.33 -1.10
N GLY A 92 41.46 -13.48 -0.12
CA GLY A 92 42.80 -12.92 0.15
C GLY A 92 43.15 -11.70 -0.70
N SER A 93 44.19 -10.92 -0.39
CA SER A 93 44.94 -10.80 0.88
C SER A 93 45.84 -9.54 0.83
N TYR A 94 45.75 -8.68 1.84
CA TYR A 94 46.78 -7.73 2.31
C TYR A 94 47.69 -6.91 1.34
N ASN A 95 47.64 -5.58 1.54
CA ASN A 95 48.78 -4.66 1.81
C ASN A 95 49.18 -3.60 0.73
N GLY A 96 49.56 -2.41 1.23
CA GLY A 96 50.13 -1.26 0.48
C GLY A 96 49.14 -0.44 -0.37
N GLY A 97 49.20 0.90 -0.48
CA GLY A 97 50.04 1.90 0.19
C GLY A 97 50.82 2.80 -0.78
N GLY A 98 50.39 4.05 -1.03
CA GLY A 98 51.14 4.97 -1.91
C GLY A 98 50.46 6.32 -2.21
N ARG A 99 51.18 7.42 -1.94
CA ARG A 99 50.81 8.85 -2.07
C ARG A 99 50.66 9.37 -3.52
N GLY A 100 49.90 10.45 -3.67
CA GLY A 100 50.08 11.49 -4.72
C GLY A 100 49.15 11.40 -5.94
N GLY A 101 48.79 12.48 -6.64
CA GLY A 101 49.12 13.92 -6.46
C GLY A 101 48.19 14.83 -7.30
N ALA A 102 48.21 16.14 -7.05
CA ALA A 102 47.19 17.10 -7.54
C ALA A 102 47.35 17.58 -9.01
N GLY A 103 46.27 18.16 -9.59
CA GLY A 103 46.39 19.19 -10.65
C GLY A 103 45.26 19.35 -11.67
N GLY A 104 44.28 20.25 -11.41
CA GLY A 104 43.37 20.86 -12.42
C GLY A 104 42.36 19.92 -13.13
N GLY A 105 41.32 20.40 -13.83
CA GLY A 105 40.77 21.76 -13.96
C GLY A 105 39.80 21.87 -15.17
N ARG A 106 38.62 22.47 -14.98
CA ARG A 106 37.66 23.08 -15.97
C ARG A 106 37.89 22.81 -17.48
N ASP A 107 36.91 22.41 -18.32
CA ASP A 107 35.46 22.69 -18.32
C ASP A 107 34.67 21.72 -19.25
N GLY A 108 33.33 21.69 -19.11
CA GLY A 108 32.38 21.57 -20.22
C GLY A 108 32.14 20.20 -20.90
N GLY A 109 30.88 19.73 -20.91
CA GLY A 109 30.42 18.73 -21.89
C GLY A 109 29.36 17.74 -21.39
N SER A 110 28.07 18.09 -21.49
CA SER A 110 26.96 17.14 -21.24
C SER A 110 26.94 16.00 -22.27
N ARG A 111 26.87 14.74 -21.82
CA ARG A 111 26.39 13.59 -22.62
C ARG A 111 26.09 12.35 -21.75
N GLY A 112 24.88 12.33 -21.19
CA GLY A 112 24.19 11.09 -20.85
C GLY A 112 22.87 11.03 -21.60
N ARG A 113 22.44 9.85 -22.05
CA ARG A 113 21.01 9.58 -22.37
C ARG A 113 20.67 8.11 -22.56
N GLY A 114 19.76 7.62 -21.72
CA GLY A 114 18.73 6.66 -22.13
C GLY A 114 17.50 7.38 -22.71
N PRO A 115 16.50 6.64 -23.24
CA PRO A 115 15.34 7.21 -23.94
C PRO A 115 14.18 7.59 -23.00
N SER A 116 13.18 8.39 -23.39
CA SER A 116 13.12 9.46 -24.40
C SER A 116 11.81 10.25 -24.21
N ARG A 117 11.88 11.55 -23.91
CA ARG A 117 10.67 12.42 -23.90
C ARG A 117 10.17 12.61 -25.34
N ARG A 118 8.88 12.36 -25.59
CA ARG A 118 8.19 12.82 -26.83
C ARG A 118 8.15 14.34 -26.84
N SER A 119 8.26 14.97 -28.01
CA SER A 119 8.21 16.44 -28.12
C SER A 119 7.07 16.90 -29.02
N GLU A 120 6.80 18.21 -29.00
CA GLU A 120 5.89 18.86 -29.94
C GLU A 120 6.54 19.17 -31.31
N PHE A 121 7.87 19.06 -31.41
CA PHE A 121 8.66 19.39 -32.61
C PHE A 121 8.71 18.21 -33.58
N ARG A 122 7.53 17.87 -34.13
CA ARG A 122 7.28 16.65 -34.89
C ARG A 122 7.24 16.88 -36.41
N VAL A 123 7.88 15.95 -37.13
CA VAL A 123 7.76 15.83 -38.60
C VAL A 123 7.08 14.51 -39.00
N LEU A 124 6.35 14.56 -40.11
CA LEU A 124 5.87 13.41 -40.87
C LEU A 124 6.80 13.18 -42.05
N VAL A 125 7.25 11.94 -42.22
CA VAL A 125 8.10 11.47 -43.31
C VAL A 125 7.29 10.51 -44.19
N THR A 126 7.27 10.71 -45.50
CA THR A 126 6.58 9.84 -46.46
C THR A 126 7.54 9.46 -47.61
N GLY A 127 7.18 8.47 -48.43
CA GLY A 127 8.07 7.96 -49.48
C GLY A 127 9.14 6.99 -49.00
N LEU A 128 9.04 6.51 -47.75
CA LEU A 128 9.91 5.46 -47.22
C LEU A 128 9.69 4.14 -47.99
N PRO A 129 10.75 3.34 -48.25
CA PRO A 129 10.59 2.00 -48.78
C PRO A 129 9.90 1.08 -47.76
N SER A 130 9.21 0.04 -48.23
CA SER A 130 8.45 -0.90 -47.40
C SER A 130 9.29 -1.65 -46.35
N SER A 131 10.60 -1.75 -46.59
CA SER A 131 11.62 -2.34 -45.71
C SER A 131 12.07 -1.41 -44.56
N ALA A 132 11.77 -0.11 -44.61
CA ALA A 132 12.33 0.88 -43.68
C ALA A 132 12.02 0.55 -42.20
N SER A 133 13.06 0.39 -41.39
CA SER A 133 12.93 0.25 -39.95
C SER A 133 12.79 1.62 -39.27
N TRP A 134 12.34 1.64 -38.02
CA TRP A 134 12.35 2.86 -37.20
C TRP A 134 13.78 3.37 -36.95
N GLN A 135 14.78 2.49 -37.00
CA GLN A 135 16.18 2.82 -36.79
C GLN A 135 16.81 3.45 -38.03
N ASP A 136 16.56 2.89 -39.23
CA ASP A 136 16.91 3.54 -40.50
C ASP A 136 16.33 4.96 -40.58
N LEU A 137 15.05 5.12 -40.16
CA LEU A 137 14.39 6.41 -40.06
C LEU A 137 15.10 7.35 -39.07
N LYS A 138 15.47 6.85 -37.89
CA LYS A 138 16.19 7.63 -36.88
C LYS A 138 17.54 8.11 -37.39
N ASP A 139 18.30 7.23 -38.05
CA ASP A 139 19.67 7.51 -38.50
C ASP A 139 19.72 8.39 -39.75
N HIS A 140 18.73 8.30 -40.65
CA HIS A 140 18.57 9.29 -41.71
C HIS A 140 18.16 10.66 -41.17
N MET A 141 17.25 10.71 -40.21
CA MET A 141 16.70 11.97 -39.69
C MET A 141 17.62 12.67 -38.67
N ARG A 142 18.54 11.94 -38.03
CA ARG A 142 19.65 12.51 -37.23
C ARG A 142 20.54 13.50 -38.00
N LYS A 143 20.52 13.49 -39.33
CA LYS A 143 21.14 14.51 -40.20
C LYS A 143 20.50 15.91 -40.04
N GLY A 144 19.33 15.99 -39.41
CA GLY A 144 18.59 17.22 -39.15
C GLY A 144 18.70 17.76 -37.73
N GLY A 145 19.22 16.98 -36.76
CA GLY A 145 19.24 17.35 -35.34
C GLY A 145 19.14 16.16 -34.37
N ASP A 146 18.99 16.40 -33.05
CA ASP A 146 18.80 15.31 -32.07
C ASP A 146 17.36 14.77 -32.10
N VAL A 147 17.23 13.57 -32.66
CA VAL A 147 15.98 12.83 -32.74
C VAL A 147 15.71 12.10 -31.42
N CYS A 148 14.79 12.61 -30.61
CA CYS A 148 14.39 11.94 -29.38
C CYS A 148 13.50 10.71 -29.67
N PHE A 149 12.52 10.82 -30.56
CA PHE A 149 11.58 9.74 -30.91
C PHE A 149 11.44 9.53 -32.42
N SER A 150 11.19 8.29 -32.84
CA SER A 150 11.07 7.89 -34.24
C SER A 150 10.25 6.60 -34.37
N GLN A 151 9.19 6.60 -35.17
CA GLN A 151 8.36 5.42 -35.43
C GLN A 151 7.99 5.32 -36.92
N VAL A 152 7.94 4.10 -37.46
CA VAL A 152 7.47 3.82 -38.83
C VAL A 152 6.10 3.14 -38.79
N TYR A 153 5.17 3.64 -39.62
CA TYR A 153 3.85 3.05 -39.87
C TYR A 153 3.80 2.51 -41.31
N ARG A 154 2.99 1.47 -41.50
CA ARG A 154 2.74 0.82 -42.80
C ARG A 154 1.24 0.71 -43.00
N ASP A 155 0.71 1.29 -44.06
CA ASP A 155 -0.71 1.25 -44.40
C ASP A 155 -0.93 0.86 -45.87
N GLY A 156 -2.19 0.80 -46.31
CA GLY A 156 -2.54 0.51 -47.70
C GLY A 156 -2.25 1.64 -48.70
N ARG A 157 -1.54 2.71 -48.29
CA ARG A 157 -1.17 3.86 -49.12
C ARG A 157 0.35 4.06 -49.20
N GLY A 158 1.12 3.51 -48.25
CA GLY A 158 2.57 3.44 -48.32
C GLY A 158 3.23 3.11 -46.98
N THR A 159 4.53 3.39 -46.89
CA THR A 159 5.26 3.43 -45.62
C THR A 159 5.54 4.87 -45.25
N THR A 160 5.22 5.23 -44.00
CA THR A 160 5.34 6.59 -43.47
C THR A 160 6.03 6.54 -42.11
N GLY A 161 6.58 7.66 -41.66
CA GLY A 161 7.33 7.77 -40.43
C GLY A 161 6.98 9.03 -39.67
N VAL A 162 7.05 8.98 -38.35
CA VAL A 162 6.90 10.14 -37.46
C VAL A 162 8.17 10.27 -36.64
N VAL A 163 8.70 11.48 -36.56
CA VAL A 163 9.97 11.79 -35.89
C VAL A 163 9.81 13.06 -35.06
N ASP A 164 10.26 12.99 -33.81
CA ASP A 164 10.25 14.12 -32.86
C ASP A 164 11.69 14.56 -32.59
N TYR A 165 11.95 15.87 -32.67
CA TYR A 165 13.24 16.48 -32.35
C TYR A 165 13.26 17.11 -30.97
N THR A 166 14.43 17.26 -30.36
CA THR A 166 14.54 17.95 -29.06
C THR A 166 14.23 19.44 -29.09
N CYS A 167 14.38 20.09 -30.25
CA CYS A 167 14.08 21.52 -30.40
C CYS A 167 13.38 21.84 -31.74
N TYR A 168 12.80 23.04 -31.80
CA TYR A 168 12.11 23.57 -32.97
C TYR A 168 13.04 23.82 -34.18
N GLU A 169 14.29 24.21 -33.93
CA GLU A 169 15.24 24.59 -34.98
C GLU A 169 15.69 23.35 -35.77
N ASP A 170 16.04 22.26 -35.09
CA ASP A 170 16.32 20.95 -35.68
C ASP A 170 15.15 20.46 -36.56
N MET A 171 13.92 20.54 -36.04
CA MET A 171 12.71 20.18 -36.79
C MET A 171 12.55 21.02 -38.08
N LYS A 172 12.76 22.34 -38.01
CA LYS A 172 12.71 23.23 -39.18
C LYS A 172 13.86 22.98 -40.16
N TYR A 173 15.05 22.69 -39.66
CA TYR A 173 16.21 22.34 -40.48
C TYR A 173 15.96 21.04 -41.23
N ALA A 174 15.47 20.00 -40.55
CA ALA A 174 15.08 18.73 -41.15
C ALA A 174 14.04 18.88 -42.27
N VAL A 175 12.97 19.66 -42.06
CA VAL A 175 11.97 19.94 -43.10
C VAL A 175 12.58 20.69 -44.30
N LYS A 176 13.54 21.60 -44.06
CA LYS A 176 14.21 22.38 -45.11
C LYS A 176 15.34 21.64 -45.85
N LYS A 177 15.89 20.57 -45.27
CA LYS A 177 17.13 19.92 -45.74
C LYS A 177 17.04 18.42 -45.99
N LEU A 178 16.02 17.74 -45.45
CA LEU A 178 15.80 16.30 -45.63
C LEU A 178 14.56 15.97 -46.49
N ASP A 179 13.71 16.95 -46.80
CA ASP A 179 12.69 16.80 -47.84
C ASP A 179 13.36 16.61 -49.22
N ASP A 180 12.86 15.64 -50.00
CA ASP A 180 13.41 15.19 -51.28
C ASP A 180 14.83 14.60 -51.22
N THR A 181 15.28 14.13 -50.04
CA THR A 181 16.56 13.42 -49.92
C THR A 181 16.44 11.92 -50.17
N GLU A 182 17.51 11.33 -50.69
CA GLU A 182 17.59 9.88 -50.87
C GLU A 182 17.79 9.17 -49.51
N PHE A 183 16.81 8.35 -49.15
CA PHE A 183 16.83 7.43 -48.02
C PHE A 183 17.33 6.06 -48.49
N ARG A 184 18.32 5.50 -47.79
CA ARG A 184 18.89 4.18 -48.08
C ARG A 184 18.85 3.30 -46.84
N ASN A 185 18.47 2.04 -47.00
CA ASN A 185 18.74 0.98 -46.03
C ASN A 185 19.38 -0.23 -46.72
N ALA A 186 19.68 -1.29 -45.96
CA ALA A 186 20.40 -2.47 -46.46
C ALA A 186 19.70 -3.23 -47.61
N PHE A 187 18.42 -2.94 -47.89
CA PHE A 187 17.60 -3.70 -48.84
C PHE A 187 17.06 -2.85 -50.01
N SER A 188 17.12 -1.52 -49.92
CA SER A 188 16.44 -0.62 -50.87
C SER A 188 16.83 0.85 -50.68
N HIS A 189 16.51 1.67 -51.68
CA HIS A 189 16.56 3.12 -51.61
C HIS A 189 15.23 3.75 -52.08
N GLY A 190 14.97 4.99 -51.67
CA GLY A 190 13.78 5.75 -52.07
C GLY A 190 13.92 7.22 -51.66
N TYR A 191 13.17 8.13 -52.29
CA TYR A 191 13.20 9.56 -51.95
C TYR A 191 12.14 9.89 -50.90
N VAL A 192 12.57 10.42 -49.76
CA VAL A 192 11.67 10.77 -48.66
C VAL A 192 11.19 12.22 -48.76
N ARG A 193 9.92 12.45 -48.44
CA ARG A 193 9.36 13.80 -48.25
C ARG A 193 9.16 14.05 -46.76
N VAL A 194 9.57 15.22 -46.28
CA VAL A 194 9.58 15.60 -44.86
C VAL A 194 8.74 16.85 -44.66
N ARG A 195 7.74 16.79 -43.79
CA ARG A 195 6.78 17.88 -43.55
C ARG A 195 6.48 18.04 -42.07
N GLU A 196 6.17 19.26 -41.65
CA GLU A 196 5.71 19.55 -40.28
C GLU A 196 4.39 18.83 -39.99
N HIS A 197 4.31 18.16 -38.83
CA HIS A 197 3.17 17.34 -38.46
C HIS A 197 2.07 18.20 -37.82
N ASP A 198 1.23 18.81 -38.65
CA ASP A 198 0.10 19.63 -38.21
C ASP A 198 -1.01 18.80 -37.55
N SER A 199 -0.92 18.65 -36.23
CA SER A 199 -1.88 17.93 -35.37
C SER A 199 -3.30 18.52 -35.37
N ARG A 200 -3.52 19.68 -35.99
CA ARG A 200 -4.86 20.31 -36.07
C ARG A 200 -5.64 19.87 -37.32
N LYS A 201 -5.01 19.19 -38.30
CA LYS A 201 -5.68 18.83 -39.57
C LYS A 201 -6.51 17.54 -39.54
N ASP A 202 -6.18 16.56 -38.70
CA ASP A 202 -6.92 15.28 -38.63
C ASP A 202 -8.21 15.34 -37.77
N SER A 203 -8.57 16.51 -37.24
CA SER A 203 -9.84 16.76 -36.54
C SER A 203 -11.07 16.86 -37.47
N ARG A 204 -10.94 16.50 -38.77
CA ARG A 204 -12.02 16.54 -39.77
C ARG A 204 -12.47 15.15 -40.21
N SER A 205 -13.33 14.55 -39.38
CA SER A 205 -14.17 13.41 -39.77
C SER A 205 -14.84 13.65 -41.14
N PRO A 206 -14.67 12.78 -42.15
CA PRO A 206 -15.28 12.96 -43.46
C PRO A 206 -16.81 13.03 -43.38
N SER A 207 -17.37 14.21 -43.63
CA SER A 207 -18.81 14.43 -43.62
C SER A 207 -19.47 13.65 -44.76
N ARG A 208 -20.36 12.71 -44.41
CA ARG A 208 -21.18 11.96 -45.40
C ARG A 208 -22.28 12.85 -45.98
N GLY A 209 -21.86 13.86 -46.75
CA GLY A 209 -22.74 14.66 -47.61
C GLY A 209 -23.40 13.78 -48.66
N ARG A 210 -24.70 14.00 -48.90
CA ARG A 210 -25.47 13.25 -49.90
C ARG A 210 -25.01 13.62 -51.31
N SER A 211 -25.00 12.64 -52.20
CA SER A 211 -25.07 12.84 -53.66
C SER A 211 -25.85 11.70 -54.30
N TYR A 212 -26.43 11.96 -55.47
CA TYR A 212 -27.64 11.29 -55.94
C TYR A 212 -27.47 10.72 -57.35
N SER A 213 -27.84 9.45 -57.53
CA SER A 213 -28.05 8.83 -58.83
C SER A 213 -29.29 7.92 -58.78
N ARG A 214 -29.94 7.73 -59.93
CA ARG A 214 -31.36 7.32 -60.01
C ARG A 214 -31.55 5.83 -60.31
N SER A 215 -32.77 5.39 -59.97
CA SER A 215 -33.54 4.27 -60.55
C SER A 215 -33.39 2.91 -59.86
N ARG A 216 -34.41 2.02 -59.87
CA ARG A 216 -35.74 2.08 -60.54
C ARG A 216 -36.80 1.41 -59.65
N SER A 217 -38.09 1.69 -59.89
CA SER A 217 -39.20 1.23 -59.04
C SER A 217 -39.87 -0.06 -59.52
N ARG A 218 -40.46 -0.84 -58.60
CA ARG A 218 -41.87 -1.34 -58.62
C ARG A 218 -42.22 -2.18 -57.38
N SER A 219 -43.45 -2.69 -57.32
CA SER A 219 -44.17 -3.06 -56.08
C SER A 219 -44.99 -4.37 -56.20
N ARG A 220 -45.58 -4.79 -55.06
CA ARG A 220 -46.56 -5.89 -54.84
C ARG A 220 -45.99 -7.31 -54.71
N GLY A 221 -46.63 -8.11 -53.83
CA GLY A 221 -46.43 -9.57 -53.73
C GLY A 221 -46.92 -10.18 -52.40
N ARG A 222 -48.10 -10.82 -52.39
CA ARG A 222 -48.55 -11.78 -51.35
C ARG A 222 -48.39 -13.21 -51.89
N SER A 223 -48.08 -14.20 -51.04
CA SER A 223 -48.75 -15.52 -50.95
C SER A 223 -47.95 -16.52 -50.07
N LEU A 224 -48.45 -17.76 -49.89
CA LEU A 224 -47.97 -18.77 -48.92
C LEU A 224 -47.54 -20.10 -49.56
N SER A 225 -46.63 -20.85 -48.92
CA SER A 225 -46.36 -22.29 -49.09
C SER A 225 -46.11 -22.98 -47.73
N ARG A 226 -46.18 -24.34 -47.62
CA ARG A 226 -46.79 -24.97 -46.42
C ARG A 226 -46.40 -26.43 -46.04
N SER A 227 -45.15 -26.73 -45.63
CA SER A 227 -44.74 -28.06 -45.08
C SER A 227 -43.78 -27.89 -43.88
N ARG A 228 -43.86 -28.54 -42.70
CA ARG A 228 -44.19 -29.93 -42.23
C ARG A 228 -43.10 -30.95 -42.61
N SER A 229 -42.35 -31.59 -41.69
CA SER A 229 -42.73 -32.34 -40.45
C SER A 229 -41.61 -32.22 -39.37
N ARG A 230 -41.74 -32.45 -38.03
CA ARG A 230 -42.21 -33.60 -37.19
C ARG A 230 -41.43 -34.90 -37.42
N SER A 231 -40.98 -35.69 -36.43
CA SER A 231 -40.90 -35.63 -34.94
C SER A 231 -39.92 -36.75 -34.45
N ARG A 232 -39.70 -37.18 -33.19
CA ARG A 232 -40.40 -37.11 -31.87
C ARG A 232 -39.42 -37.54 -30.74
N SER A 233 -39.67 -37.17 -29.46
CA SER A 233 -39.01 -37.77 -28.27
C SER A 233 -39.73 -39.08 -27.81
N PRO A 234 -39.21 -39.80 -26.78
CA PRO A 234 -39.83 -39.65 -25.45
C PRO A 234 -38.90 -39.86 -24.22
N LYS A 235 -39.40 -39.44 -23.04
CA LYS A 235 -39.00 -39.94 -21.69
C LYS A 235 -40.15 -40.81 -21.13
N ALA A 236 -39.85 -41.68 -20.15
CA ALA A 236 -40.86 -42.31 -19.29
C ALA A 236 -40.37 -42.43 -17.83
N LYS A 237 -41.30 -42.65 -16.89
CA LYS A 237 -41.06 -42.91 -15.45
C LYS A 237 -41.94 -44.08 -15.00
N SER A 238 -41.51 -44.86 -13.99
CA SER A 238 -42.41 -45.39 -12.95
C SER A 238 -41.62 -45.94 -11.74
N SER A 239 -42.36 -46.31 -10.68
CA SER A 239 -41.95 -46.51 -9.29
C SER A 239 -41.80 -47.96 -8.83
N GLY A 240 -41.12 -48.21 -7.69
CA GLY A 240 -41.70 -49.12 -6.67
C GLY A 240 -40.79 -49.93 -5.73
N ARG A 241 -40.93 -49.66 -4.41
CA ARG A 241 -40.72 -50.54 -3.22
C ARG A 241 -39.31 -51.08 -2.85
N SER A 242 -39.11 -51.18 -1.52
CA SER A 242 -37.99 -51.82 -0.81
C SER A 242 -38.29 -53.27 -0.42
N PRO A 243 -37.30 -54.06 0.06
CA PRO A 243 -37.41 -54.54 1.45
C PRO A 243 -36.08 -54.78 2.24
N ALA A 244 -36.23 -54.87 3.57
CA ALA A 244 -35.45 -55.66 4.54
C ALA A 244 -33.95 -55.32 4.81
N LYS A 245 -33.36 -56.07 5.78
CA LYS A 245 -32.08 -55.82 6.49
C LYS A 245 -31.30 -57.15 6.74
N PRO A 246 -30.07 -57.14 7.30
CA PRO A 246 -29.04 -58.15 7.01
C PRO A 246 -28.88 -59.25 8.09
N PRO A 247 -27.87 -60.13 7.92
CA PRO A 247 -26.96 -60.47 9.01
C PRO A 247 -25.48 -60.18 8.64
N GLY A 248 -24.56 -60.36 9.60
CA GLY A 248 -23.11 -60.21 9.35
C GLY A 248 -22.23 -60.83 10.45
N SER A 249 -20.92 -60.88 10.20
CA SER A 249 -19.86 -61.31 11.15
C SER A 249 -18.55 -60.56 10.80
N ARG A 250 -17.63 -60.14 11.70
CA ARG A 250 -17.48 -60.16 13.17
C ARG A 250 -16.64 -61.27 13.84
N SER A 251 -15.31 -61.16 13.71
CA SER A 251 -14.29 -61.62 14.69
C SER A 251 -13.16 -60.55 14.74
N LYS A 252 -12.66 -60.04 15.87
CA LYS A 252 -11.95 -60.60 17.07
C LYS A 252 -10.44 -60.80 16.80
N SER A 253 -9.50 -60.65 17.75
CA SER A 253 -9.56 -60.68 19.23
C SER A 253 -8.45 -59.85 19.94
N ARG A 254 -8.74 -59.11 21.03
CA ARG A 254 -8.33 -59.34 22.47
C ARG A 254 -6.85 -59.05 22.82
N SER A 255 -6.43 -58.69 24.05
CA SER A 255 -6.99 -58.82 25.43
C SER A 255 -6.63 -57.57 26.31
N GLN A 256 -6.85 -57.42 27.64
CA GLN A 256 -7.49 -58.28 28.67
C GLN A 256 -8.35 -57.48 29.72
N SER A 257 -7.92 -57.33 31.00
CA SER A 257 -8.68 -56.90 32.21
C SER A 257 -7.68 -56.68 33.41
N PRO A 258 -8.04 -56.42 34.71
CA PRO A 258 -9.36 -56.27 35.37
C PRO A 258 -9.52 -55.17 36.50
N ARG A 259 -10.74 -55.08 37.09
CA ARG A 259 -11.17 -54.40 38.36
C ARG A 259 -11.41 -52.87 38.29
N ARG A 260 -12.28 -52.23 39.11
CA ARG A 260 -13.07 -52.66 40.31
C ARG A 260 -14.51 -52.05 40.34
N SER A 261 -15.23 -52.23 41.46
CA SER A 261 -16.71 -52.29 41.65
C SER A 261 -17.50 -50.98 41.90
N LEU A 262 -18.83 -51.06 41.76
CA LEU A 262 -19.89 -50.08 42.13
C LEU A 262 -20.90 -50.69 43.14
N SER A 263 -21.69 -49.86 43.85
CA SER A 263 -22.83 -50.29 44.70
C SER A 263 -23.96 -49.25 44.83
N ARG A 264 -25.20 -49.70 45.13
CA ARG A 264 -26.44 -48.92 45.43
C ARG A 264 -26.82 -49.14 46.93
N SER A 265 -27.88 -48.59 47.60
CA SER A 265 -29.13 -47.90 47.20
C SER A 265 -29.89 -47.23 48.39
N ARG A 266 -30.71 -46.18 48.11
CA ARG A 266 -32.03 -45.76 48.72
C ARG A 266 -32.24 -45.45 50.25
N SER A 267 -32.68 -44.20 50.53
CA SER A 267 -33.87 -43.76 51.35
C SER A 267 -33.91 -43.95 52.91
N PRO A 268 -34.83 -43.30 53.69
CA PRO A 268 -35.35 -41.90 53.68
C PRO A 268 -35.62 -41.20 55.08
N LEU A 269 -35.56 -39.84 55.16
CA LEU A 269 -36.15 -38.91 56.21
C LEU A 269 -35.67 -39.06 57.69
N PRO A 270 -35.96 -38.13 58.68
CA PRO A 270 -36.85 -36.94 58.71
C PRO A 270 -36.34 -35.59 59.37
N SER A 271 -37.21 -34.55 59.35
CA SER A 271 -37.48 -33.47 60.35
C SER A 271 -36.49 -32.36 60.82
N LEU A 272 -36.97 -31.09 60.74
CA LEU A 272 -36.74 -29.90 61.65
C LEU A 272 -35.30 -29.30 61.73
N GLN A 273 -35.00 -28.00 61.93
CA GLN A 273 -35.73 -26.71 62.11
C GLN A 273 -35.06 -25.59 61.23
N LYS A 274 -35.59 -24.39 60.87
CA LYS A 274 -36.92 -23.72 60.92
C LYS A 274 -37.08 -22.40 61.74
N GLU A 275 -36.26 -21.37 61.46
CA GLU A 275 -36.52 -19.92 61.69
C GLU A 275 -36.32 -19.16 60.36
N ALA A 276 -36.79 -17.95 60.04
CA ALA A 276 -37.83 -16.98 60.45
C ALA A 276 -37.48 -15.67 59.68
N SER A 277 -38.35 -14.73 59.28
CA SER A 277 -39.80 -14.73 59.10
C SER A 277 -40.27 -13.61 58.13
N LYS A 278 -40.88 -14.03 57.01
CA LYS A 278 -42.19 -13.60 56.46
C LYS A 278 -42.65 -12.12 56.47
N SER A 279 -43.18 -11.70 55.32
CA SER A 279 -44.30 -10.76 55.19
C SER A 279 -45.25 -11.15 54.02
N PRO A 280 -46.55 -11.47 54.26
CA PRO A 280 -47.55 -11.77 53.22
C PRO A 280 -48.66 -10.69 53.13
N SER A 281 -49.65 -10.86 52.24
CA SER A 281 -50.65 -9.82 51.91
C SER A 281 -52.11 -10.31 51.79
N LYS A 282 -53.06 -9.37 51.94
CA LYS A 282 -54.52 -9.46 51.65
C LYS A 282 -55.37 -10.25 52.71
N PRO A 283 -56.72 -10.32 52.61
CA PRO A 283 -57.61 -9.29 53.20
C PRO A 283 -58.89 -9.85 53.90
N SER A 284 -59.75 -8.97 54.47
CA SER A 284 -61.23 -8.92 54.25
C SER A 284 -62.12 -8.47 55.45
N SER A 285 -62.98 -7.46 55.19
CA SER A 285 -64.40 -7.32 55.61
C SER A 285 -64.90 -7.32 57.08
N ALA A 286 -65.53 -6.18 57.47
CA ALA A 286 -66.95 -6.03 57.90
C ALA A 286 -67.34 -5.59 59.35
N LYS A 287 -68.04 -4.43 59.40
CA LYS A 287 -69.20 -4.02 60.25
C LYS A 287 -69.06 -3.72 61.76
N SER A 288 -69.05 -2.41 62.07
CA SER A 288 -70.00 -1.60 62.89
C SER A 288 -70.72 -2.22 64.12
N PRO A 289 -70.90 -1.49 65.27
CA PRO A 289 -71.95 -0.42 65.32
C PRO A 289 -71.88 0.73 66.38
N ILE A 290 -72.68 1.80 66.12
CA ILE A 290 -73.50 2.61 67.09
C ILE A 290 -72.91 3.73 68.03
N ARG A 291 -73.48 4.95 67.90
CA ARG A 291 -73.63 6.12 68.85
C ARG A 291 -72.38 6.80 69.47
N SER A 292 -72.38 8.10 69.86
CA SER A 292 -73.19 9.28 69.44
C SER A 292 -72.68 10.62 70.02
N ARG A 293 -72.83 11.72 69.25
CA ARG A 293 -72.92 13.15 69.66
C ARG A 293 -71.89 13.72 70.68
N SER A 294 -71.00 14.58 70.15
CA SER A 294 -70.70 15.90 70.74
C SER A 294 -70.46 16.92 69.60
N ARG A 295 -70.22 18.21 69.91
CA ARG A 295 -70.20 19.32 68.92
C ARG A 295 -68.83 19.54 68.27
N SER A 296 -68.86 20.03 67.02
CA SER A 296 -67.72 20.57 66.27
C SER A 296 -67.07 21.78 66.97
N PRO A 297 -65.81 22.13 66.64
CA PRO A 297 -65.61 22.98 65.45
C PRO A 297 -64.49 22.53 64.49
N ILE A 298 -64.79 22.69 63.20
CA ILE A 298 -63.96 22.98 62.01
C ILE A 298 -62.48 22.49 62.00
N PRO A 299 -62.09 21.60 61.06
CA PRO A 299 -60.70 21.15 60.93
C PRO A 299 -59.81 22.12 60.15
N TYR A 300 -58.56 22.31 60.58
CA TYR A 300 -57.49 22.83 59.73
C TYR A 300 -56.57 21.69 59.29
N SER A 301 -56.95 21.12 58.15
CA SER A 301 -56.45 19.96 57.41
C SER A 301 -55.18 19.20 57.86
N GLU A 302 -55.31 17.87 57.92
CA GLU A 302 -54.17 16.94 57.85
C GLU A 302 -53.34 17.13 56.57
N GLU A 303 -53.95 17.67 55.51
CA GLU A 303 -53.29 18.10 54.27
C GLU A 303 -52.11 19.03 54.56
N SER A 304 -52.17 19.91 55.58
CA SER A 304 -51.01 20.76 55.94
C SER A 304 -49.80 19.92 56.38
N ARG A 305 -50.03 18.81 57.09
CA ARG A 305 -48.98 17.88 57.52
C ARG A 305 -48.55 16.94 56.39
N ALA A 306 -49.49 16.51 55.54
CA ALA A 306 -49.21 15.73 54.34
C ALA A 306 -48.39 16.53 53.31
N MET A 307 -48.80 17.77 52.98
CA MET A 307 -48.08 18.69 52.10
C MET A 307 -46.69 19.01 52.63
N LYS A 308 -46.50 19.26 53.94
CA LYS A 308 -45.15 19.46 54.50
C LYS A 308 -44.26 18.22 54.36
N LYS A 309 -44.83 17.01 54.40
CA LYS A 309 -44.11 15.75 54.17
C LYS A 309 -43.82 15.52 52.67
N LEU A 310 -44.78 15.83 51.79
CA LEU A 310 -44.63 15.82 50.33
C LEU A 310 -43.59 16.82 49.85
N LEU A 311 -43.62 18.06 50.34
CA LEU A 311 -42.64 19.10 50.06
C LEU A 311 -41.26 18.69 50.55
N LYS A 312 -41.12 18.17 51.78
CA LYS A 312 -39.81 17.71 52.29
C LYS A 312 -39.27 16.52 51.50
N ASN A 313 -40.12 15.55 51.15
CA ASN A 313 -39.72 14.43 50.30
C ASN A 313 -39.37 14.88 48.88
N SER A 314 -40.12 15.82 48.30
CA SER A 314 -39.84 16.43 47.00
C SER A 314 -38.52 17.20 47.02
N PHE A 315 -38.24 17.96 48.09
CA PHE A 315 -36.95 18.65 48.25
C PHE A 315 -35.78 17.67 48.40
N ILE A 316 -35.96 16.55 49.11
CA ILE A 316 -34.95 15.47 49.19
C ILE A 316 -34.77 14.79 47.84
N MET A 317 -35.85 14.52 47.09
CA MET A 317 -35.75 13.90 45.76
C MET A 317 -35.15 14.85 44.73
N LEU A 318 -35.44 16.15 44.82
CA LEU A 318 -34.82 17.21 44.01
C LEU A 318 -33.35 17.37 44.37
N PHE A 319 -32.97 17.29 45.66
CA PHE A 319 -31.58 17.33 46.08
C PHE A 319 -30.83 16.06 45.64
N LEU A 320 -31.46 14.88 45.67
CA LEU A 320 -30.90 13.64 45.11
C LEU A 320 -30.78 13.68 43.58
N LEU A 321 -31.77 14.23 42.86
CA LEU A 321 -31.69 14.47 41.42
C LEU A 321 -30.61 15.49 41.07
N LEU A 322 -30.48 16.57 41.85
CA LEU A 322 -29.41 17.55 41.70
C LEU A 322 -28.05 16.93 42.02
N PHE A 323 -27.93 16.05 43.02
CA PHE A 323 -26.67 15.37 43.35
C PHE A 323 -26.30 14.29 42.32
N LEU A 324 -27.29 13.58 41.77
CA LEU A 324 -27.12 12.67 40.62
C LEU A 324 -26.76 13.44 39.34
N ALA A 325 -27.38 14.59 39.09
CA ALA A 325 -27.00 15.48 38.00
C ALA A 325 -25.60 16.07 38.22
N PHE A 326 -25.25 16.47 39.44
CA PHE A 326 -23.94 17.03 39.75
C PHE A 326 -22.83 15.98 39.66
N THR A 327 -23.08 14.73 40.05
CA THR A 327 -22.13 13.61 39.84
C THR A 327 -22.05 13.15 38.39
N ALA A 328 -23.16 13.17 37.64
CA ALA A 328 -23.15 12.96 36.18
C ALA A 328 -22.46 14.10 35.41
N VAL A 329 -22.50 15.34 35.91
CA VAL A 329 -21.77 16.49 35.36
C VAL A 329 -20.31 16.52 35.80
N SER A 330 -19.99 16.02 37.00
CA SER A 330 -18.62 15.94 37.54
C SER A 330 -17.83 14.72 37.04
N SER A 331 -18.18 14.18 35.86
CA SER A 331 -17.44 13.11 35.19
C SER A 331 -17.30 13.30 33.67
N LEU A 332 -17.52 14.54 33.17
CA LEU A 332 -17.05 14.96 31.85
C LEU A 332 -15.77 15.78 32.01
N GLU A 333 -14.63 15.11 32.15
CA GLU A 333 -13.33 15.78 32.10
C GLU A 333 -13.09 16.36 30.70
N ALA A 334 -12.74 17.65 30.62
CA ALA A 334 -12.31 18.26 29.38
C ALA A 334 -10.81 18.03 29.20
N TYR A 335 -10.42 17.21 28.22
CA TYR A 335 -9.03 16.81 28.03
C TYR A 335 -8.24 17.78 27.12
N SER A 336 -6.91 17.68 27.19
CA SER A 336 -5.91 18.50 26.51
C SER A 336 -4.63 17.68 26.20
N ARG A 337 -3.64 18.28 25.53
CA ARG A 337 -2.30 17.69 25.34
C ARG A 337 -1.60 17.34 26.67
N ASN A 338 -1.91 18.06 27.74
CA ASN A 338 -1.26 17.94 29.06
C ASN A 338 -1.77 16.74 29.88
N ASP A 339 -2.89 16.11 29.48
CA ASP A 339 -3.43 14.91 30.12
C ASP A 339 -2.69 13.62 29.70
N PHE A 340 -1.84 13.71 28.67
CA PHE A 340 -1.00 12.62 28.18
C PHE A 340 0.35 12.62 28.93
N PRO A 341 0.93 11.44 29.23
CA PRO A 341 2.13 11.36 30.05
C PRO A 341 3.36 12.00 29.36
N PRO A 342 4.35 12.49 30.13
CA PRO A 342 5.62 12.98 29.57
C PRO A 342 6.27 11.91 28.67
N GLY A 343 6.72 12.33 27.49
CA GLY A 343 7.27 11.42 26.48
C GLY A 343 6.23 10.65 25.66
N PHE A 344 4.93 10.87 25.84
CA PHE A 344 3.93 10.51 24.82
C PHE A 344 4.07 11.47 23.64
N VAL A 345 4.17 10.94 22.43
CA VAL A 345 4.49 11.68 21.20
C VAL A 345 3.29 11.86 20.28
N PHE A 346 3.02 13.08 19.85
CA PHE A 346 2.04 13.38 18.80
C PHE A 346 2.71 13.75 17.47
N GLY A 347 2.18 13.21 16.37
CA GLY A 347 2.76 13.40 15.05
C GLY A 347 1.76 13.23 13.92
N SER A 348 2.27 13.22 12.70
CA SER A 348 1.48 12.94 11.50
C SER A 348 2.24 12.05 10.51
N GLY A 349 1.53 11.42 9.59
CA GLY A 349 2.06 10.41 8.68
C GLY A 349 1.97 10.76 7.19
N THR A 350 2.92 10.26 6.40
CA THR A 350 2.86 10.07 4.93
C THR A 350 3.58 8.76 4.54
N SER A 351 3.53 8.39 3.25
CA SER A 351 4.30 7.28 2.67
C SER A 351 4.88 7.68 1.31
N ALA A 352 6.05 7.13 0.97
CA ALA A 352 6.88 7.62 -0.13
C ALA A 352 6.13 7.74 -1.48
N TYR A 353 5.53 6.65 -1.96
CA TYR A 353 4.81 6.66 -3.25
C TYR A 353 3.55 7.55 -3.24
N GLN A 354 3.00 7.85 -2.06
CA GLN A 354 1.81 8.68 -1.94
C GLN A 354 2.12 10.18 -1.93
N VAL A 355 3.35 10.61 -1.58
CA VAL A 355 3.71 12.05 -1.49
C VAL A 355 4.94 12.50 -2.28
N GLU A 356 5.96 11.66 -2.47
CA GLU A 356 7.24 12.11 -3.02
C GLU A 356 7.14 12.64 -4.45
N GLY A 357 6.43 11.92 -5.32
CA GLY A 357 6.50 12.15 -6.76
C GLY A 357 7.89 11.83 -7.30
N ALA A 358 8.34 12.58 -8.31
CA ALA A 358 9.66 12.45 -8.93
C ALA A 358 10.00 10.98 -9.29
N ALA A 359 9.00 10.26 -9.80
CA ALA A 359 9.01 8.79 -9.86
C ALA A 359 10.10 8.20 -10.77
N ASN A 360 10.50 8.94 -11.81
CA ASN A 360 11.50 8.55 -12.81
C ASN A 360 12.70 9.51 -12.82
N GLU A 361 12.98 10.16 -11.69
CA GLU A 361 14.02 11.18 -11.56
C GLU A 361 15.19 10.71 -10.68
N ASP A 362 16.35 11.35 -10.85
CA ASP A 362 17.53 11.20 -9.98
C ASP A 362 17.97 9.72 -9.73
N GLY A 363 17.71 8.85 -10.71
CA GLY A 363 18.10 7.43 -10.66
C GLY A 363 17.13 6.48 -9.95
N ARG A 364 15.95 6.94 -9.52
CA ARG A 364 14.87 6.05 -9.07
C ARG A 364 14.43 5.10 -10.19
N THR A 365 14.07 3.87 -9.83
CA THR A 365 13.40 2.89 -10.71
C THR A 365 11.95 2.63 -10.28
N PRO A 366 11.13 2.02 -11.15
CA PRO A 366 9.77 1.62 -10.80
C PRO A 366 9.69 0.69 -9.60
N SER A 367 8.73 0.95 -8.71
CA SER A 367 8.18 -0.02 -7.76
C SER A 367 6.99 -0.77 -8.37
N ILE A 368 6.49 -1.78 -7.66
CA ILE A 368 5.24 -2.47 -8.03
C ILE A 368 4.04 -1.53 -8.14
N TRP A 369 4.03 -0.41 -7.42
CA TRP A 369 2.98 0.61 -7.49
C TRP A 369 3.03 1.45 -8.78
N ASP A 370 4.24 1.77 -9.27
CA ASP A 370 4.42 2.51 -10.53
C ASP A 370 3.84 1.71 -11.70
N VAL A 371 4.22 0.43 -11.82
CA VAL A 371 3.77 -0.44 -12.92
C VAL A 371 2.27 -0.73 -12.86
N PHE A 372 1.73 -0.96 -11.67
CA PHE A 372 0.29 -1.17 -11.46
C PHE A 372 -0.53 0.08 -11.84
N ALA A 373 -0.05 1.27 -11.47
CA ALA A 373 -0.70 2.53 -11.83
C ALA A 373 -0.58 2.84 -13.33
N HIS A 374 0.60 2.62 -13.93
CA HIS A 374 0.83 2.81 -15.38
C HIS A 374 0.05 1.80 -16.25
N ALA A 375 -0.31 0.64 -15.69
CA ALA A 375 -1.26 -0.30 -16.29
C ALA A 375 -2.74 0.15 -16.19
N GLY A 376 -3.02 1.27 -15.53
CA GLY A 376 -4.36 1.84 -15.35
C GLY A 376 -5.20 1.19 -14.23
N LEU A 377 -4.59 0.33 -13.40
CA LEU A 377 -5.31 -0.45 -12.38
C LEU A 377 -5.64 0.37 -11.11
N SER A 378 -5.02 1.53 -10.95
CA SER A 378 -5.31 2.57 -9.94
C SER A 378 -6.49 3.50 -10.33
N GLY A 379 -7.32 3.11 -11.30
CA GLY A 379 -8.41 3.96 -11.82
C GLY A 379 -7.96 5.03 -12.83
N GLY A 380 -6.68 5.09 -13.16
CA GLY A 380 -6.09 5.98 -14.18
C GLY A 380 -5.21 7.10 -13.64
N ASP A 381 -5.30 7.41 -12.36
CA ASP A 381 -4.39 8.34 -11.66
C ASP A 381 -3.06 7.63 -11.30
N THR A 382 -1.94 8.35 -11.21
CA THR A 382 -0.63 7.79 -10.88
C THR A 382 0.12 8.60 -9.83
N GLY A 383 1.08 7.96 -9.14
CA GLY A 383 1.96 8.60 -8.15
C GLY A 383 3.14 9.37 -8.74
N ASP A 384 3.22 9.54 -10.08
CA ASP A 384 4.37 10.13 -10.78
C ASP A 384 4.82 11.49 -10.21
N VAL A 385 3.83 12.29 -9.79
CA VAL A 385 4.01 13.63 -9.20
C VAL A 385 3.52 13.67 -7.74
N ALA A 386 2.48 12.91 -7.38
CA ALA A 386 1.92 12.90 -6.03
C ALA A 386 1.60 14.34 -5.53
N CYS A 387 2.16 14.76 -4.39
CA CYS A 387 2.18 16.17 -3.98
C CYS A 387 3.59 16.79 -4.08
N ASP A 388 4.53 16.15 -4.79
CA ASP A 388 5.88 16.61 -5.09
C ASP A 388 6.75 16.92 -3.84
N GLN A 389 6.59 16.11 -2.78
CA GLN A 389 7.40 16.23 -1.56
C GLN A 389 8.90 16.00 -1.81
N TYR A 390 9.30 15.29 -2.88
CA TYR A 390 10.70 15.12 -3.26
C TYR A 390 11.40 16.47 -3.51
N HIS A 391 10.68 17.44 -4.08
CA HIS A 391 11.19 18.79 -4.33
C HIS A 391 10.76 19.82 -3.28
N LYS A 392 9.66 19.59 -2.53
CA LYS A 392 9.00 20.59 -1.65
C LYS A 392 9.23 20.39 -0.14
N TYR A 393 10.05 19.42 0.26
CA TYR A 393 10.34 19.17 1.67
C TYR A 393 11.08 20.31 2.41
N LYS A 394 11.92 21.09 1.72
CA LYS A 394 12.85 22.07 2.31
C LYS A 394 13.20 23.22 1.37
N ALA A 395 13.37 24.43 1.93
CA ALA A 395 13.82 25.63 1.22
C ALA A 395 15.13 25.43 0.41
N PRO A 396 15.21 25.95 -0.83
CA PRO A 396 16.49 26.28 -1.43
C PRO A 396 17.07 27.53 -0.73
N PHE A 397 17.99 27.32 0.23
CA PHE A 397 18.79 28.40 0.83
C PHE A 397 19.59 29.14 -0.26
N SER A 398 19.01 30.23 -0.75
CA SER A 398 19.65 31.19 -1.64
C SER A 398 19.81 32.52 -0.90
N HIS A 399 20.92 33.21 -1.14
CA HIS A 399 21.33 34.36 -0.33
C HIS A 399 20.43 35.58 -0.52
N LEU A 400 19.37 35.71 0.29
CA LEU A 400 18.88 37.02 0.71
C LEU A 400 19.57 37.42 2.02
N SER A 401 20.75 38.04 1.87
CA SER A 401 21.35 38.82 2.95
C SER A 401 20.43 40.00 3.26
N ILE A 402 19.65 39.91 4.33
CA ILE A 402 18.77 41.02 4.78
C ILE A 402 19.67 42.15 5.29
N ILE A 403 19.91 43.13 4.42
CA ILE A 403 20.60 44.38 4.76
C ILE A 403 19.63 45.20 5.62
N PHE A 404 19.80 45.12 6.93
CA PHE A 404 19.15 46.04 7.88
C PHE A 404 19.79 47.43 7.81
N THR A 405 19.46 48.21 6.77
CA THR A 405 19.62 49.66 6.77
C THR A 405 18.34 50.32 7.26
N SER A 406 18.42 51.02 8.37
CA SER A 406 17.30 51.70 9.04
C SER A 406 16.74 52.86 8.20
N ALA A 407 15.47 52.75 7.79
CA ALA A 407 14.65 53.87 7.31
C ALA A 407 13.18 53.61 7.68
N GLU A 408 12.50 54.62 8.22
CA GLU A 408 11.10 54.53 8.65
C GLU A 408 10.14 54.62 7.46
N ILE A 409 9.36 53.57 7.17
CA ILE A 409 8.23 53.62 6.23
C ILE A 409 7.01 52.88 6.82
N SER A 410 5.83 53.45 6.56
CA SER A 410 4.53 53.05 7.11
C SER A 410 4.19 51.55 6.99
N CYS A 411 3.48 51.04 8.00
CA CYS A 411 2.85 49.73 7.98
C CYS A 411 1.56 49.74 7.15
N ASP A 412 1.63 49.35 5.87
CA ASP A 412 0.43 49.13 5.04
C ASP A 412 0.51 47.90 4.10
N ARG A 413 -0.19 46.84 4.53
CA ARG A 413 -1.04 45.95 3.71
C ARG A 413 -0.47 45.14 2.52
N TRP A 414 0.82 45.15 2.19
CA TRP A 414 1.34 44.40 1.01
C TRP A 414 2.50 43.42 1.21
N THR A 415 2.98 43.20 2.44
CA THR A 415 4.10 42.27 2.71
C THR A 415 3.70 40.83 3.06
N LEU A 416 2.41 40.53 3.26
CA LEU A 416 1.91 39.18 3.60
C LEU A 416 1.77 38.23 2.39
N THR A 417 1.90 38.73 1.16
CA THR A 417 1.58 37.99 -0.08
C THR A 417 2.75 37.26 -0.72
N PHE A 418 3.99 37.44 -0.24
CA PHE A 418 5.18 36.77 -0.79
C PHE A 418 5.67 35.59 0.07
N ALA A 419 5.50 35.64 1.39
CA ALA A 419 5.92 34.57 2.30
C ALA A 419 4.98 33.33 2.29
N SER A 420 3.87 33.41 1.56
CA SER A 420 2.80 32.40 1.49
C SER A 420 2.83 31.55 0.21
N CYS A 421 3.62 31.92 -0.80
CA CYS A 421 3.69 31.19 -2.09
C CYS A 421 4.65 30.00 -2.09
N LEU A 422 5.44 29.81 -1.04
CA LEU A 422 6.31 28.65 -0.82
C LEU A 422 6.03 28.09 0.59
N GLN A 423 5.04 27.20 0.68
CA GLN A 423 4.83 26.38 1.87
C GLN A 423 5.57 25.05 1.69
N GLU A 424 6.63 24.89 2.48
CA GLU A 424 7.53 23.74 2.49
C GLU A 424 7.09 22.75 3.58
N ASP A 425 7.19 21.46 3.31
CA ASP A 425 6.48 20.46 4.13
C ASP A 425 6.98 20.42 5.58
N VAL A 426 8.30 20.49 5.84
CA VAL A 426 8.81 20.48 7.23
C VAL A 426 8.45 21.78 7.97
N LYS A 427 8.44 22.94 7.29
CA LYS A 427 7.99 24.20 7.89
C LYS A 427 6.54 24.11 8.38
N LEU A 428 5.67 23.43 7.64
CA LEU A 428 4.29 23.18 8.08
C LEU A 428 4.21 22.27 9.32
N MET A 429 5.09 21.29 9.45
CA MET A 429 5.20 20.45 10.65
C MET A 429 5.64 21.25 11.89
N VAL A 430 6.47 22.28 11.71
CA VAL A 430 6.87 23.21 12.78
C VAL A 430 5.74 24.17 13.13
N GLU A 431 5.09 24.78 12.14
CA GLU A 431 3.98 25.72 12.34
C GLU A 431 2.75 25.07 13.01
N ILE A 432 2.49 23.79 12.73
CA ILE A 432 1.44 23.02 13.41
C ILE A 432 1.89 22.46 14.78
N GLY A 433 3.20 22.37 15.03
CA GLY A 433 3.79 21.92 16.30
C GLY A 433 3.89 20.40 16.48
N LEU A 434 4.23 19.65 15.43
CA LEU A 434 4.45 18.19 15.55
C LEU A 434 5.67 17.86 16.41
N GLU A 435 5.57 16.81 17.22
CA GLU A 435 6.68 16.27 18.02
C GLU A 435 7.41 15.14 17.27
N ALA A 436 6.75 14.54 16.28
CA ALA A 436 7.31 13.53 15.39
C ALA A 436 6.65 13.54 14.00
N TYR A 437 7.38 13.03 13.01
CA TYR A 437 6.88 12.80 11.66
C TYR A 437 7.16 11.36 11.23
N ARG A 438 6.10 10.64 10.81
CA ARG A 438 6.21 9.30 10.25
C ARG A 438 6.21 9.38 8.72
N PHE A 439 7.27 8.89 8.11
CA PHE A 439 7.40 8.77 6.65
C PHE A 439 7.98 7.39 6.29
N SER A 440 8.00 7.03 5.01
CA SER A 440 8.74 5.86 4.53
C SER A 440 9.90 6.25 3.63
N ILE A 441 10.96 5.43 3.64
CA ILE A 441 12.02 5.49 2.64
C ILE A 441 11.55 4.67 1.44
N SER A 442 11.69 5.17 0.20
CA SER A 442 11.38 4.35 -0.97
C SER A 442 12.54 3.44 -1.32
N TRP A 443 12.28 2.14 -1.32
CA TRP A 443 13.29 1.12 -1.62
C TRP A 443 13.81 1.30 -3.06
N SER A 444 12.94 1.53 -4.05
CA SER A 444 13.35 1.74 -5.44
C SER A 444 14.04 3.08 -5.72
N ARG A 445 13.93 4.06 -4.79
CA ARG A 445 14.71 5.31 -4.83
C ARG A 445 16.11 5.13 -4.25
N LEU A 446 16.25 4.38 -3.14
CA LEU A 446 17.53 4.19 -2.44
C LEU A 446 18.40 3.10 -3.08
N LEU A 447 17.82 1.97 -3.49
CA LEU A 447 18.49 0.85 -4.15
C LEU A 447 17.78 0.53 -5.48
N PRO A 448 18.15 1.18 -6.60
CA PRO A 448 17.39 1.10 -7.85
C PRO A 448 17.34 -0.30 -8.50
N SER A 449 18.32 -1.16 -8.25
CA SER A 449 18.28 -2.59 -8.63
C SER A 449 17.70 -3.50 -7.54
N GLY A 450 16.98 -2.95 -6.56
CA GLY A 450 16.54 -3.61 -5.32
C GLY A 450 17.67 -3.98 -4.35
N ARG A 451 18.91 -4.09 -4.87
CA ARG A 451 20.13 -4.52 -4.18
C ARG A 451 21.30 -3.63 -4.60
N GLY A 452 22.44 -3.80 -3.92
CA GLY A 452 23.74 -3.34 -4.42
C GLY A 452 24.09 -1.91 -4.03
N ALA A 453 24.44 -1.08 -5.02
CA ALA A 453 24.93 0.27 -4.77
C ALA A 453 23.78 1.23 -4.42
N VAL A 454 23.99 2.02 -3.36
CA VAL A 454 23.09 3.10 -2.95
C VAL A 454 23.05 4.19 -4.02
N ASN A 455 21.85 4.64 -4.38
CA ASN A 455 21.66 5.84 -5.19
C ASN A 455 22.08 7.08 -4.39
N PRO A 456 23.13 7.83 -4.79
CA PRO A 456 23.58 9.01 -4.04
C PRO A 456 22.52 10.11 -3.94
N LYS A 457 21.54 10.15 -4.86
CA LYS A 457 20.46 11.14 -4.86
C LYS A 457 19.31 10.77 -3.93
N GLY A 458 18.85 9.51 -3.96
CA GLY A 458 17.93 8.99 -2.95
C GLY A 458 18.51 9.15 -1.53
N LEU A 459 19.79 8.80 -1.36
CA LEU A 459 20.53 9.00 -0.11
C LEU A 459 20.59 10.48 0.33
N GLN A 460 20.90 11.40 -0.60
CA GLN A 460 20.93 12.83 -0.34
C GLN A 460 19.55 13.37 0.11
N TYR A 461 18.46 12.92 -0.55
CA TYR A 461 17.10 13.33 -0.22
C TYR A 461 16.70 12.95 1.22
N TYR A 462 16.82 11.66 1.58
CA TYR A 462 16.42 11.22 2.92
C TYR A 462 17.30 11.80 4.02
N ASN A 463 18.61 11.96 3.79
CA ASN A 463 19.49 12.66 4.74
C ASN A 463 19.03 14.11 4.95
N ASN A 464 18.84 14.88 3.87
CA ASN A 464 18.42 16.28 3.98
C ASN A 464 17.06 16.46 4.68
N LEU A 465 16.13 15.51 4.50
CA LEU A 465 14.83 15.48 5.18
C LEU A 465 14.99 15.19 6.67
N ILE A 466 15.76 14.15 7.03
CA ILE A 466 16.03 13.76 8.43
C ILE A 466 16.75 14.88 9.17
N ASP A 467 17.75 15.51 8.56
CA ASP A 467 18.51 16.61 9.15
C ASP A 467 17.63 17.85 9.37
N GLU A 468 16.69 18.15 8.46
CA GLU A 468 15.75 19.27 8.64
C GLU A 468 14.76 19.00 9.77
N LEU A 469 14.17 17.80 9.82
CA LEU A 469 13.26 17.40 10.92
C LEU A 469 13.94 17.54 12.28
N ILE A 470 15.17 17.01 12.42
CA ILE A 470 15.95 17.06 13.66
C ILE A 470 16.39 18.48 14.01
N THR A 471 16.71 19.33 13.01
CA THR A 471 17.05 20.75 13.23
C THR A 471 15.91 21.51 13.93
N HIS A 472 14.65 21.14 13.67
CA HIS A 472 13.47 21.71 14.34
C HIS A 472 12.94 20.86 15.51
N GLY A 473 13.67 19.81 15.92
CA GLY A 473 13.31 18.95 17.05
C GLY A 473 12.23 17.89 16.77
N ILE A 474 11.82 17.71 15.51
CA ILE A 474 10.80 16.74 15.11
C ILE A 474 11.46 15.35 15.00
N GLN A 475 10.94 14.37 15.74
CA GLN A 475 11.48 13.01 15.73
C GLN A 475 11.15 12.27 14.40
N PRO A 476 12.13 11.73 13.66
CA PRO A 476 11.87 10.92 12.47
C PRO A 476 11.47 9.48 12.85
N HIS A 477 10.24 9.08 12.48
CA HIS A 477 9.74 7.71 12.60
C HIS A 477 9.72 7.07 11.21
N VAL A 478 10.73 6.28 10.87
CA VAL A 478 10.92 5.76 9.52
C VAL A 478 10.22 4.41 9.33
N THR A 479 9.51 4.27 8.22
CA THR A 479 8.99 2.99 7.72
C THR A 479 9.86 2.50 6.55
N LEU A 480 10.35 1.26 6.58
CA LEU A 480 11.27 0.76 5.54
C LEU A 480 10.53 0.36 4.26
N HIS A 481 9.36 -0.27 4.34
CA HIS A 481 8.53 -0.65 3.19
C HIS A 481 7.07 -0.26 3.42
N HIS A 482 6.54 0.60 2.54
CA HIS A 482 5.12 1.01 2.51
C HIS A 482 4.56 0.71 1.12
N PHE A 483 4.44 -0.60 0.85
CA PHE A 483 3.92 -1.24 -0.37
C PHE A 483 4.76 -1.02 -1.64
N ASP A 484 5.94 -0.41 -1.54
CA ASP A 484 6.73 0.11 -2.67
C ASP A 484 7.91 -0.79 -3.09
N LEU A 485 7.75 -2.11 -2.99
CA LEU A 485 8.74 -3.11 -3.45
C LEU A 485 9.28 -2.75 -4.86
N PRO A 486 10.61 -2.73 -5.08
CA PRO A 486 11.19 -2.47 -6.40
C PRO A 486 10.71 -3.50 -7.43
N GLN A 487 10.22 -3.03 -8.59
CA GLN A 487 9.60 -3.92 -9.60
C GLN A 487 10.53 -5.04 -10.04
N VAL A 488 11.84 -4.78 -10.14
CA VAL A 488 12.86 -5.77 -10.52
C VAL A 488 12.85 -7.02 -9.62
N LEU A 489 12.45 -6.90 -8.34
CA LEU A 489 12.34 -8.03 -7.41
C LEU A 489 11.02 -8.82 -7.59
N GLU A 490 9.93 -8.15 -8.01
CA GLU A 490 8.69 -8.82 -8.45
C GLU A 490 8.91 -9.55 -9.80
N ASP A 491 9.62 -8.94 -10.73
CA ASP A 491 9.93 -9.52 -12.05
C ASP A 491 10.91 -10.71 -11.97
N GLU A 492 11.92 -10.64 -11.09
CA GLU A 492 12.97 -11.67 -10.97
C GLU A 492 12.47 -12.95 -10.28
N TYR A 493 11.67 -12.82 -9.21
CA TYR A 493 11.27 -13.97 -8.38
C TYR A 493 9.85 -13.92 -7.80
N GLY A 494 9.00 -12.98 -8.23
CA GLY A 494 7.64 -12.83 -7.68
C GLY A 494 7.61 -12.22 -6.27
N GLY A 495 8.62 -11.39 -5.95
CA GLY A 495 8.60 -10.53 -4.78
C GLY A 495 8.40 -11.31 -3.48
N TRP A 496 7.40 -10.90 -2.70
CA TRP A 496 7.12 -11.49 -1.38
C TRP A 496 6.67 -12.96 -1.42
N LEU A 497 6.43 -13.56 -2.59
CA LEU A 497 6.16 -15.00 -2.71
C LEU A 497 7.43 -15.87 -2.63
N SER A 498 8.62 -15.28 -2.79
CA SER A 498 9.89 -16.00 -2.67
C SER A 498 10.57 -15.75 -1.32
N ARG A 499 11.25 -16.78 -0.79
CA ARG A 499 12.15 -16.65 0.37
C ARG A 499 13.36 -15.74 0.10
N GLU A 500 13.72 -15.50 -1.16
CA GLU A 500 14.78 -14.54 -1.54
C GLU A 500 14.50 -13.12 -1.02
N SER A 501 13.21 -12.74 -0.88
CA SER A 501 12.82 -11.42 -0.35
C SER A 501 13.31 -11.20 1.08
N VAL A 502 13.51 -12.26 1.87
CA VAL A 502 14.01 -12.18 3.25
C VAL A 502 15.44 -11.64 3.27
N ARG A 503 16.33 -12.18 2.42
CA ARG A 503 17.71 -11.72 2.30
C ARG A 503 17.75 -10.29 1.78
N ASP A 504 17.01 -10.01 0.71
CA ASP A 504 17.14 -8.75 -0.02
C ASP A 504 16.50 -7.58 0.74
N PHE A 505 15.39 -7.80 1.45
CA PHE A 505 14.85 -6.83 2.41
C PHE A 505 15.79 -6.61 3.60
N THR A 506 16.46 -7.65 4.10
CA THR A 506 17.42 -7.51 5.21
C THR A 506 18.66 -6.71 4.79
N ALA A 507 19.15 -6.87 3.56
CA ALA A 507 20.24 -6.06 3.01
C ALA A 507 19.84 -4.59 2.77
N TYR A 508 18.58 -4.35 2.40
CA TYR A 508 18.01 -3.00 2.33
C TYR A 508 17.84 -2.36 3.72
N ALA A 509 17.33 -3.10 4.71
CA ALA A 509 17.24 -2.65 6.10
C ALA A 509 18.64 -2.33 6.68
N ASP A 510 19.63 -3.19 6.44
CA ASP A 510 21.04 -2.97 6.80
C ASP A 510 21.58 -1.66 6.22
N THR A 511 21.24 -1.36 4.96
CA THR A 511 21.60 -0.09 4.31
C THR A 511 20.95 1.10 5.02
N CYS A 512 19.65 1.05 5.30
CA CYS A 512 18.96 2.14 6.01
C CYS A 512 19.48 2.34 7.44
N PHE A 513 19.80 1.26 8.16
CA PHE A 513 20.37 1.34 9.51
C PHE A 513 21.79 1.94 9.50
N LYS A 514 22.61 1.69 8.46
CA LYS A 514 23.94 2.31 8.29
C LYS A 514 23.86 3.79 7.98
N GLU A 515 23.05 4.17 7.00
CA GLU A 515 23.05 5.51 6.41
C GLU A 515 22.25 6.55 7.21
N PHE A 516 21.29 6.11 8.04
CA PHE A 516 20.38 7.02 8.77
C PHE A 516 20.21 6.69 10.25
N GLY A 517 20.62 5.50 10.72
CA GLY A 517 20.39 5.06 12.11
C GLY A 517 21.21 5.79 13.17
N ASP A 518 22.14 6.66 12.78
CA ASP A 518 22.80 7.62 13.67
C ASP A 518 21.84 8.74 14.15
N ARG A 519 20.78 8.99 13.38
CA ARG A 519 19.76 10.03 13.61
C ARG A 519 18.35 9.47 13.79
N VAL A 520 18.03 8.32 13.21
CA VAL A 520 16.70 7.69 13.26
C VAL A 520 16.61 6.65 14.38
N SER A 521 15.80 6.97 15.39
CA SER A 521 15.59 6.15 16.59
C SER A 521 14.36 5.24 16.56
N HIS A 522 13.45 5.39 15.59
CA HIS A 522 12.22 4.59 15.50
C HIS A 522 12.03 4.03 14.08
N TRP A 523 11.99 2.70 13.98
CA TRP A 523 11.94 1.97 12.72
C TRP A 523 10.74 1.02 12.65
N THR A 524 9.87 1.20 11.65
CA THR A 524 8.83 0.23 11.30
C THR A 524 9.30 -0.55 10.07
N THR A 525 9.43 -1.88 10.13
CA THR A 525 9.98 -2.62 8.98
C THR A 525 9.01 -2.64 7.79
N ILE A 526 7.77 -3.06 8.03
CA ILE A 526 6.76 -3.26 6.99
C ILE A 526 5.48 -2.60 7.49
N ASN A 527 4.87 -1.75 6.64
CA ASN A 527 3.54 -1.23 6.91
C ASN A 527 2.46 -2.28 6.61
N GLU A 528 1.43 -2.36 7.44
CA GLU A 528 0.14 -2.97 7.08
C GLU A 528 0.23 -4.39 6.48
N ILE A 529 1.17 -5.18 6.99
CA ILE A 529 1.56 -6.52 6.49
C ILE A 529 0.36 -7.41 6.14
N ASN A 530 -0.72 -7.36 6.92
CA ASN A 530 -1.95 -8.11 6.69
C ASN A 530 -2.75 -7.57 5.48
N VAL A 531 -3.20 -6.31 5.49
CA VAL A 531 -4.04 -5.77 4.39
C VAL A 531 -3.25 -5.54 3.09
N PHE A 532 -1.93 -5.36 3.16
CA PHE A 532 -1.05 -5.43 1.98
C PHE A 532 -1.14 -6.79 1.29
N ALA A 533 -1.04 -7.88 2.06
CA ALA A 533 -1.11 -9.23 1.50
C ALA A 533 -2.51 -9.53 0.94
N LEU A 534 -3.58 -9.07 1.59
CA LEU A 534 -4.95 -9.23 1.10
C LEU A 534 -5.20 -8.41 -0.18
N GLY A 535 -4.77 -7.15 -0.23
CA GLY A 535 -4.89 -6.34 -1.45
C GLY A 535 -4.08 -6.90 -2.62
N GLY A 536 -2.83 -7.31 -2.37
CA GLY A 536 -1.87 -7.70 -3.41
C GLY A 536 -1.99 -9.13 -3.92
N TYR A 537 -2.46 -10.06 -3.07
CA TYR A 537 -2.41 -11.51 -3.34
C TYR A 537 -3.73 -12.28 -3.09
N ASP A 538 -4.72 -11.69 -2.40
CA ASP A 538 -6.04 -12.30 -2.18
C ASP A 538 -7.09 -11.72 -3.13
N ALA A 539 -7.28 -10.39 -3.08
CA ALA A 539 -8.26 -9.64 -3.84
C ALA A 539 -7.74 -9.12 -5.20
N GLY A 540 -6.41 -8.99 -5.35
CA GLY A 540 -5.76 -8.43 -6.53
C GLY A 540 -6.06 -6.94 -6.78
N SER A 541 -6.53 -6.22 -5.77
CA SER A 541 -6.92 -4.81 -5.85
C SER A 541 -5.76 -3.84 -5.70
N THR A 542 -4.62 -4.25 -5.12
CA THR A 542 -3.38 -3.48 -5.03
C THR A 542 -2.25 -4.24 -5.74
N PRO A 543 -1.05 -3.66 -5.95
CA PRO A 543 0.08 -4.40 -6.50
C PRO A 543 0.47 -5.59 -5.60
N PRO A 544 0.99 -6.70 -6.16
CA PRO A 544 1.27 -6.94 -7.58
C PRO A 544 0.06 -7.43 -8.42
N GLY A 545 -1.17 -7.24 -7.94
CA GLY A 545 -2.40 -7.49 -8.69
C GLY A 545 -2.70 -8.97 -8.89
N ARG A 546 -2.51 -9.78 -7.85
CA ARG A 546 -2.64 -11.24 -7.91
C ARG A 546 -3.88 -11.72 -7.16
N CYS A 547 -4.64 -12.62 -7.78
CA CYS A 547 -5.81 -13.29 -7.21
C CYS A 547 -6.25 -14.46 -8.09
N SER A 548 -7.23 -15.26 -7.65
CA SER A 548 -7.76 -16.40 -8.41
C SER A 548 -9.29 -16.50 -8.35
N PRO A 549 -10.01 -16.70 -9.47
CA PRO A 549 -11.46 -16.91 -9.48
C PRO A 549 -11.88 -18.10 -8.57
N PRO A 550 -13.03 -18.03 -7.87
CA PRO A 550 -14.08 -17.00 -7.98
C PRO A 550 -13.82 -15.70 -7.21
N PHE A 551 -12.67 -15.58 -6.54
CA PHE A 551 -12.31 -14.44 -5.69
C PHE A 551 -11.65 -13.31 -6.49
N GLY A 552 -11.48 -12.16 -5.83
CA GLY A 552 -10.78 -10.98 -6.36
C GLY A 552 -11.46 -10.25 -7.52
N LEU A 553 -10.74 -9.28 -8.09
CA LEU A 553 -11.23 -8.43 -9.18
C LEU A 553 -10.43 -8.68 -10.47
N HIS A 554 -11.12 -9.11 -11.54
CA HIS A 554 -10.55 -9.30 -12.88
C HIS A 554 -9.25 -10.14 -12.94
N CYS A 555 -9.13 -11.13 -12.05
CA CYS A 555 -7.94 -11.94 -11.84
C CYS A 555 -7.39 -12.58 -13.12
N SER A 556 -6.11 -12.33 -13.40
CA SER A 556 -5.36 -12.87 -14.56
C SER A 556 -4.21 -13.79 -14.17
N LYS A 557 -3.66 -13.62 -12.96
CA LYS A 557 -2.58 -14.43 -12.34
C LYS A 557 -2.78 -14.45 -10.82
N GLY A 558 -2.34 -15.52 -10.16
CA GLY A 558 -2.29 -15.63 -8.71
C GLY A 558 -3.06 -16.83 -8.14
N ASN A 559 -3.06 -16.95 -6.82
CA ASN A 559 -3.79 -18.00 -6.08
C ASN A 559 -4.16 -17.50 -4.68
N SER A 560 -5.35 -16.91 -4.55
CA SER A 560 -5.92 -16.35 -3.31
C SER A 560 -5.94 -17.35 -2.15
N SER A 561 -6.03 -18.65 -2.44
CA SER A 561 -6.01 -19.70 -1.40
C SER A 561 -4.66 -19.92 -0.70
N THR A 562 -3.56 -19.36 -1.21
CA THR A 562 -2.20 -19.66 -0.72
C THR A 562 -1.24 -18.47 -0.74
N GLU A 563 -1.28 -17.64 -1.78
CA GLU A 563 -0.33 -16.53 -1.95
C GLU A 563 -0.35 -15.50 -0.81
N PRO A 564 -1.49 -15.12 -0.19
CA PRO A 564 -1.51 -14.24 0.98
C PRO A 564 -0.74 -14.82 2.17
N TYR A 565 -0.86 -16.12 2.43
CA TYR A 565 -0.21 -16.80 3.55
C TYR A 565 1.30 -16.94 3.33
N ILE A 566 1.72 -17.26 2.10
CA ILE A 566 3.14 -17.28 1.72
C ILE A 566 3.74 -15.88 1.84
N ALA A 567 3.05 -14.86 1.34
CA ALA A 567 3.50 -13.47 1.38
C ALA A 567 3.71 -12.96 2.81
N VAL A 568 2.72 -13.12 3.71
CA VAL A 568 2.87 -12.69 5.12
C VAL A 568 3.93 -13.51 5.86
N HIS A 569 4.04 -14.81 5.59
CA HIS A 569 5.08 -15.64 6.21
C HIS A 569 6.49 -15.16 5.83
N ASN A 570 6.75 -14.90 4.54
CA ASN A 570 8.03 -14.36 4.07
C ASN A 570 8.27 -12.93 4.60
N MET A 571 7.24 -12.09 4.71
CA MET A 571 7.35 -10.75 5.33
C MET A 571 7.65 -10.81 6.84
N LEU A 572 7.08 -11.74 7.60
CA LEU A 572 7.38 -11.94 9.02
C LEU A 572 8.84 -12.39 9.23
N LEU A 573 9.35 -13.28 8.37
CA LEU A 573 10.75 -13.69 8.38
C LEU A 573 11.70 -12.54 8.00
N ALA A 574 11.33 -11.72 7.00
CA ALA A 574 12.09 -10.54 6.60
C ALA A 574 12.14 -9.48 7.72
N HIS A 575 11.01 -9.25 8.41
CA HIS A 575 10.93 -8.41 9.60
C HIS A 575 11.82 -8.95 10.74
N ALA A 576 11.71 -10.24 11.06
CA ALA A 576 12.50 -10.88 12.12
C ALA A 576 14.01 -10.83 11.83
N SER A 577 14.41 -11.09 10.58
CA SER A 577 15.81 -11.02 10.15
C SER A 577 16.36 -9.58 10.26
N ALA A 578 15.61 -8.58 9.80
CA ALA A 578 15.97 -7.16 9.95
C ALA A 578 16.04 -6.70 11.43
N VAL A 579 15.15 -7.19 12.29
CA VAL A 579 15.15 -6.88 13.73
C VAL A 579 16.34 -7.54 14.43
N ASN A 580 16.65 -8.80 14.11
CA ASN A 580 17.77 -9.51 14.71
C ASN A 580 19.12 -8.94 14.24
N LEU A 581 19.22 -8.53 12.98
CA LEU A 581 20.31 -7.68 12.48
C LEU A 581 20.46 -6.40 13.31
N TYR A 582 19.35 -5.67 13.55
CA TYR A 582 19.39 -4.42 14.34
C TYR A 582 19.87 -4.67 15.77
N LYS A 583 19.30 -5.66 16.46
CA LYS A 583 19.69 -6.09 17.81
C LYS A 583 21.18 -6.43 17.90
N GLN A 584 21.73 -7.12 16.90
CA GLN A 584 23.13 -7.56 16.90
C GLN A 584 24.13 -6.45 16.54
N GLN A 585 23.85 -5.63 15.52
CA GLN A 585 24.86 -4.73 14.93
C GLN A 585 24.69 -3.24 15.31
N TYR A 586 23.48 -2.80 15.64
CA TYR A 586 23.11 -1.38 15.70
C TYR A 586 22.55 -0.92 17.05
N LYS A 587 21.72 -1.73 17.74
CA LYS A 587 21.04 -1.41 19.00
C LYS A 587 21.97 -0.89 20.11
N SER A 588 23.21 -1.39 20.18
CA SER A 588 24.23 -0.99 21.15
C SER A 588 24.93 0.35 20.86
N LYS A 589 24.76 0.90 19.66
CA LYS A 589 25.38 2.17 19.20
C LYS A 589 24.34 3.28 18.96
N GLN A 590 23.19 2.89 18.43
CA GLN A 590 22.13 3.79 17.96
C GLN A 590 20.97 3.90 18.95
N HIS A 591 20.81 2.90 19.83
CA HIS A 591 19.78 2.83 20.88
C HIS A 591 18.32 2.92 20.43
N GLY A 592 18.07 2.93 19.11
CA GLY A 592 16.73 2.97 18.52
C GLY A 592 15.91 1.71 18.75
N SER A 593 14.67 1.74 18.28
CA SER A 593 13.69 0.66 18.42
C SER A 593 13.12 0.23 17.08
N VAL A 594 12.93 -1.08 16.89
CA VAL A 594 12.39 -1.67 15.65
C VAL A 594 11.08 -2.40 15.91
N GLY A 595 10.06 -2.13 15.10
CA GLY A 595 8.74 -2.72 15.18
C GLY A 595 8.13 -2.97 13.80
N ILE A 596 6.84 -3.29 13.79
CA ILE A 596 6.02 -3.55 12.59
C ILE A 596 4.64 -2.92 12.80
N SER A 597 3.93 -2.55 11.72
CA SER A 597 2.54 -2.10 11.83
C SER A 597 1.53 -3.14 11.32
N VAL A 598 0.35 -3.13 11.92
CA VAL A 598 -0.76 -4.04 11.60
C VAL A 598 -2.05 -3.23 11.47
N TYR A 599 -2.80 -3.47 10.39
CA TYR A 599 -4.13 -2.88 10.23
C TYR A 599 -5.12 -3.63 11.14
N THR A 600 -5.93 -2.90 11.88
CA THR A 600 -6.88 -3.44 12.85
C THR A 600 -8.26 -2.82 12.67
N TYR A 601 -9.29 -3.62 12.93
CA TYR A 601 -10.69 -3.21 12.86
C TYR A 601 -11.35 -3.42 14.22
N GLY A 602 -12.26 -2.52 14.61
CA GLY A 602 -13.16 -2.81 15.73
C GLY A 602 -14.04 -4.02 15.42
N THR A 603 -14.26 -4.88 16.41
CA THR A 603 -14.83 -6.22 16.19
C THR A 603 -16.05 -6.41 17.09
N VAL A 604 -17.25 -6.39 16.53
CA VAL A 604 -18.52 -6.49 17.27
C VAL A 604 -19.32 -7.71 16.81
N PRO A 605 -19.63 -8.69 17.67
CA PRO A 605 -20.58 -9.75 17.35
C PRO A 605 -21.93 -9.16 16.91
N LEU A 606 -22.44 -9.57 15.74
CA LEU A 606 -23.70 -9.07 15.19
C LEU A 606 -24.88 -9.36 16.13
N THR A 607 -24.84 -10.51 16.82
CA THR A 607 -25.80 -10.85 17.88
C THR A 607 -25.09 -11.33 19.16
N ASN A 608 -25.86 -11.48 20.23
CA ASN A 608 -25.37 -12.02 21.50
C ASN A 608 -25.17 -13.56 21.52
N SER A 609 -25.28 -14.23 20.38
CA SER A 609 -25.08 -15.67 20.22
C SER A 609 -23.68 -16.13 20.67
N ALA A 610 -23.49 -17.44 20.86
CA ALA A 610 -22.15 -17.99 21.15
C ALA A 610 -21.31 -18.07 19.86
N GLU A 611 -22.00 -18.21 18.73
CA GLU A 611 -21.50 -18.38 17.38
C GLU A 611 -20.88 -17.08 16.85
N ASP A 612 -21.57 -15.94 16.96
CA ASP A 612 -21.05 -14.64 16.51
C ASP A 612 -19.92 -14.13 17.43
N LYS A 613 -19.87 -14.58 18.69
CA LYS A 613 -18.74 -14.32 19.60
C LYS A 613 -17.50 -15.10 19.17
N GLN A 614 -17.65 -16.38 18.86
CA GLN A 614 -16.57 -17.18 18.24
C GLN A 614 -16.18 -16.67 16.84
N ALA A 615 -17.09 -16.00 16.12
CA ALA A 615 -16.79 -15.32 14.87
C ALA A 615 -15.94 -14.04 15.09
N ALA A 616 -16.25 -13.25 16.12
CA ALA A 616 -15.41 -12.14 16.56
C ALA A 616 -14.01 -12.61 17.01
N ASP A 617 -13.91 -13.72 17.75
CA ASP A 617 -12.63 -14.33 18.12
C ASP A 617 -11.82 -14.72 16.87
N ARG A 618 -12.46 -15.39 15.88
CA ARG A 618 -11.82 -15.72 14.59
C ARG A 618 -11.31 -14.48 13.86
N MET A 619 -12.09 -13.40 13.82
CA MET A 619 -11.67 -12.18 13.14
C MET A 619 -10.44 -11.54 13.81
N ASN A 620 -10.38 -11.55 15.15
CA ASN A 620 -9.20 -11.07 15.88
C ASN A 620 -7.98 -12.00 15.63
N ASP A 621 -8.17 -13.32 15.63
CA ASP A 621 -7.10 -14.28 15.31
C ASP A 621 -6.56 -14.08 13.87
N PHE A 622 -7.42 -13.84 12.89
CA PHE A 622 -7.02 -13.67 11.48
C PHE A 622 -6.43 -12.28 11.16
N TYR A 623 -6.95 -11.17 11.72
CA TYR A 623 -6.43 -9.84 11.43
C TYR A 623 -5.27 -9.41 12.36
N ILE A 624 -5.30 -9.79 13.64
CA ILE A 624 -4.32 -9.37 14.65
C ILE A 624 -3.38 -10.53 15.00
N GLY A 625 -3.95 -11.71 15.29
CA GLY A 625 -3.19 -12.90 15.67
C GLY A 625 -2.24 -13.40 14.59
N TRP A 626 -2.64 -13.34 13.32
CA TRP A 626 -1.79 -13.71 12.17
C TRP A 626 -0.42 -13.01 12.18
N ILE A 627 -0.34 -11.80 12.74
CA ILE A 627 0.88 -11.00 12.83
C ILE A 627 1.47 -11.03 14.24
N LEU A 628 0.68 -10.76 15.29
CA LEU A 628 1.20 -10.61 16.66
C LEU A 628 1.42 -11.96 17.38
N HIS A 629 0.72 -13.04 17.00
CA HIS A 629 0.87 -14.33 17.66
C HIS A 629 2.24 -14.98 17.36
N PRO A 630 2.76 -14.97 16.11
CA PRO A 630 4.15 -15.34 15.85
C PRO A 630 5.15 -14.49 16.65
N LEU A 631 4.95 -13.17 16.71
CA LEU A 631 5.88 -12.23 17.35
C LEU A 631 5.93 -12.33 18.89
N VAL A 632 4.88 -12.88 19.52
CA VAL A 632 4.84 -13.09 20.99
C VAL A 632 5.12 -14.54 21.37
N TYR A 633 4.57 -15.51 20.63
CA TYR A 633 4.56 -16.92 21.01
C TYR A 633 5.49 -17.81 20.17
N GLY A 634 5.82 -17.40 18.94
CA GLY A 634 6.70 -18.11 17.99
C GLY A 634 5.97 -18.89 16.89
N ASP A 635 4.64 -18.92 16.88
CA ASP A 635 3.82 -19.63 15.88
C ASP A 635 2.50 -18.87 15.64
N TYR A 636 1.78 -19.22 14.57
CA TYR A 636 0.45 -18.68 14.27
C TYR A 636 -0.61 -19.12 15.29
N PRO A 637 -1.78 -18.45 15.35
CA PRO A 637 -2.88 -18.88 16.22
C PRO A 637 -3.34 -20.29 15.85
N GLU A 638 -3.43 -21.20 16.82
CA GLU A 638 -3.80 -22.61 16.60
C GLU A 638 -5.13 -22.78 15.84
N ARG A 639 -6.08 -21.85 16.06
CA ARG A 639 -7.35 -21.81 15.33
C ARG A 639 -7.16 -21.50 13.84
N MET A 640 -6.23 -20.60 13.51
CA MET A 640 -5.89 -20.26 12.13
C MET A 640 -5.18 -21.45 11.45
N LYS A 641 -4.24 -22.11 12.15
CA LYS A 641 -3.61 -23.36 11.68
C LYS A 641 -4.65 -24.46 11.39
N THR A 642 -5.60 -24.64 12.30
CA THR A 642 -6.71 -25.61 12.16
C THR A 642 -7.63 -25.30 10.97
N MET A 643 -7.91 -24.02 10.69
CA MET A 643 -8.88 -23.63 9.65
C MET A 643 -8.27 -23.53 8.25
N VAL A 644 -7.08 -22.94 8.13
CA VAL A 644 -6.37 -22.80 6.84
C VAL A 644 -5.73 -24.14 6.42
N GLY A 645 -5.25 -24.93 7.39
CA GLY A 645 -4.53 -26.17 7.16
C GLY A 645 -3.18 -25.94 6.46
N SER A 646 -2.73 -26.91 5.66
CA SER A 646 -1.41 -26.94 5.00
C SER A 646 -1.20 -25.88 3.88
N ARG A 647 -2.03 -24.84 3.84
CA ARG A 647 -1.86 -23.64 3.00
C ARG A 647 -1.24 -22.48 3.77
N LEU A 648 -1.32 -22.51 5.11
CA LEU A 648 -0.52 -21.67 5.99
C LEU A 648 0.85 -22.35 6.17
N PRO A 649 1.97 -21.70 5.82
CA PRO A 649 3.29 -22.29 6.05
C PRO A 649 3.59 -22.41 7.54
N ASP A 650 4.12 -23.55 7.98
CA ASP A 650 4.66 -23.71 9.33
C ASP A 650 6.01 -23.00 9.46
N PHE A 651 6.32 -22.48 10.65
CA PHE A 651 7.69 -22.10 11.02
C PHE A 651 8.49 -23.32 11.45
N THR A 652 9.75 -23.41 11.03
CA THR A 652 10.73 -24.31 11.64
C THR A 652 11.13 -23.82 13.04
N GLU A 653 11.80 -24.67 13.82
CA GLU A 653 12.25 -24.33 15.19
C GLU A 653 13.17 -23.09 15.20
N ASP A 654 14.17 -23.06 14.30
CA ASP A 654 15.07 -21.91 14.10
C ASP A 654 14.34 -20.62 13.70
N GLU A 655 13.25 -20.72 12.92
CA GLU A 655 12.44 -19.57 12.50
C GLU A 655 11.51 -19.10 13.62
N SER A 656 10.94 -20.03 14.38
CA SER A 656 10.11 -19.74 15.55
C SER A 656 10.89 -18.92 16.57
N ASP A 657 12.10 -19.35 16.92
CA ASP A 657 12.99 -18.62 17.83
C ASP A 657 13.50 -17.28 17.28
N GLN A 658 13.60 -17.13 15.94
CA GLN A 658 13.95 -15.85 15.31
C GLN A 658 12.81 -14.82 15.30
N VAL A 659 11.57 -15.26 15.08
CA VAL A 659 10.37 -14.40 15.00
C VAL A 659 9.85 -14.04 16.40
N LYS A 660 10.01 -14.94 17.38
CA LYS A 660 9.57 -14.75 18.76
C LYS A 660 10.32 -13.62 19.46
N GLY A 661 9.60 -12.60 19.93
CA GLY A 661 10.19 -11.40 20.51
C GLY A 661 10.90 -10.50 19.48
N ALA A 662 10.60 -10.64 18.18
CA ALA A 662 11.19 -9.81 17.12
C ALA A 662 10.58 -8.38 17.03
N MET A 663 10.14 -7.79 18.13
CA MET A 663 9.61 -6.41 18.13
C MET A 663 9.95 -5.67 19.44
N ASP A 664 10.38 -4.41 19.31
CA ASP A 664 10.44 -3.44 20.41
C ASP A 664 9.08 -2.73 20.61
N PHE A 665 8.28 -2.59 19.55
CA PHE A 665 6.95 -1.93 19.58
C PHE A 665 6.03 -2.44 18.46
N VAL A 666 4.72 -2.16 18.59
CA VAL A 666 3.69 -2.40 17.57
C VAL A 666 3.10 -1.08 17.06
N GLY A 667 3.04 -0.90 15.74
CA GLY A 667 2.24 0.13 15.09
C GLY A 667 0.80 -0.33 14.92
N VAL A 668 -0.14 0.21 15.67
CA VAL A 668 -1.57 -0.05 15.47
C VAL A 668 -2.12 0.94 14.45
N ILE A 669 -2.73 0.42 13.39
CA ILE A 669 -3.48 1.22 12.41
C ILE A 669 -4.95 0.88 12.54
N ASN A 670 -5.82 1.89 12.63
CA ASN A 670 -7.25 1.69 12.82
C ASN A 670 -8.06 2.88 12.31
N TYR A 671 -9.14 2.58 11.60
CA TYR A 671 -10.07 3.60 11.05
C TYR A 671 -11.55 3.22 11.18
N MET A 672 -11.85 1.92 11.27
CA MET A 672 -13.17 1.34 11.04
C MET A 672 -13.48 0.21 12.04
N ALA A 673 -14.74 -0.20 12.07
CA ALA A 673 -15.21 -1.39 12.77
C ALA A 673 -16.20 -2.19 11.92
N PHE A 674 -16.32 -3.49 12.24
CA PHE A 674 -17.25 -4.43 11.64
C PHE A 674 -18.20 -5.04 12.69
N TYR A 675 -19.45 -5.20 12.29
CA TYR A 675 -20.30 -6.27 12.80
C TYR A 675 -19.87 -7.60 12.17
N VAL A 676 -19.77 -8.65 12.99
CA VAL A 676 -19.23 -9.96 12.63
C VAL A 676 -20.24 -11.04 12.96
N LYS A 677 -20.53 -11.91 12.00
CA LYS A 677 -21.51 -12.99 12.10
C LYS A 677 -20.89 -14.32 11.71
N ASP A 678 -21.33 -15.41 12.33
CA ASP A 678 -20.84 -16.76 11.96
C ASP A 678 -21.23 -17.15 10.53
N SER A 679 -20.25 -17.65 9.77
CA SER A 679 -20.42 -18.24 8.44
C SER A 679 -19.80 -19.65 8.36
N SER A 680 -19.67 -20.35 9.50
CA SER A 680 -19.06 -21.69 9.59
C SER A 680 -19.82 -22.78 8.81
N SER A 681 -21.08 -22.51 8.44
CA SER A 681 -21.86 -23.37 7.55
C SER A 681 -21.45 -23.28 6.07
N SER A 682 -20.75 -22.21 5.68
CA SER A 682 -20.31 -21.94 4.30
C SER A 682 -19.08 -22.75 3.92
N LEU A 683 -18.15 -23.00 4.86
CA LEU A 683 -16.98 -23.87 4.70
C LEU A 683 -17.32 -25.26 4.11
N LYS A 684 -18.53 -25.77 4.38
CA LYS A 684 -19.01 -27.10 3.94
C LYS A 684 -19.55 -27.12 2.50
N GLN A 685 -19.64 -25.95 1.86
CA GLN A 685 -20.26 -25.77 0.54
C GLN A 685 -19.23 -25.32 -0.52
N THR A 686 -18.14 -24.69 -0.10
CA THR A 686 -17.11 -24.16 -0.99
C THR A 686 -15.93 -25.13 -1.13
N LEU A 687 -15.49 -25.39 -2.37
CA LEU A 687 -14.38 -26.33 -2.69
C LEU A 687 -13.00 -25.68 -2.77
N VAL A 688 -12.94 -24.35 -2.80
CA VAL A 688 -11.73 -23.51 -2.89
C VAL A 688 -11.98 -22.33 -1.95
N HIS A 689 -11.01 -21.95 -1.12
CA HIS A 689 -11.21 -20.94 -0.05
C HIS A 689 -10.25 -19.76 -0.25
N ASP A 690 -10.72 -18.54 -0.07
CA ASP A 690 -9.91 -17.33 0.13
C ASP A 690 -9.73 -17.05 1.63
N PHE A 691 -8.96 -16.01 1.96
CA PHE A 691 -8.75 -15.61 3.36
C PHE A 691 -10.06 -15.37 4.13
N ASN A 692 -11.07 -14.79 3.47
CA ASN A 692 -12.36 -14.49 4.10
C ASN A 692 -13.20 -15.75 4.30
N THR A 693 -13.17 -16.70 3.36
CA THR A 693 -13.79 -18.02 3.52
C THR A 693 -13.14 -18.80 4.66
N ASP A 694 -11.81 -18.77 4.77
CA ASP A 694 -11.05 -19.46 5.82
C ASP A 694 -11.34 -18.90 7.22
N MET A 695 -11.48 -17.57 7.33
CA MET A 695 -11.94 -16.91 8.57
C MET A 695 -13.40 -17.29 8.92
N ALA A 696 -14.18 -17.72 7.92
CA ALA A 696 -15.55 -18.22 8.04
C ALA A 696 -16.52 -17.25 8.75
N VAL A 697 -16.46 -15.96 8.42
CA VAL A 697 -17.34 -14.92 8.98
C VAL A 697 -18.02 -14.12 7.87
N GLU A 698 -19.18 -13.54 8.20
CA GLU A 698 -19.84 -12.52 7.39
C GLU A 698 -19.59 -11.16 8.06
N LEU A 699 -18.95 -10.24 7.32
CA LEU A 699 -18.57 -8.91 7.80
C LEU A 699 -19.55 -7.85 7.28
N THR A 700 -19.93 -6.89 8.14
CA THR A 700 -20.72 -5.71 7.76
C THR A 700 -20.18 -4.48 8.48
N PHE A 701 -19.79 -3.44 7.74
CA PHE A 701 -19.22 -2.22 8.33
C PHE A 701 -20.17 -1.55 9.33
N VAL A 702 -19.63 -1.07 10.44
CA VAL A 702 -20.38 -0.29 11.43
C VAL A 702 -20.57 1.14 10.91
N GLY A 703 -21.80 1.53 10.61
CA GLY A 703 -22.16 2.89 10.19
C GLY A 703 -22.70 2.94 8.76
N ASP A 704 -22.49 4.08 8.08
CA ASP A 704 -22.88 4.27 6.69
C ASP A 704 -21.92 3.47 5.77
N THR A 705 -22.47 2.49 5.05
CA THR A 705 -21.71 1.54 4.22
C THR A 705 -21.31 2.08 2.85
N SER A 706 -21.60 3.36 2.54
CA SER A 706 -21.51 3.86 1.17
C SER A 706 -20.10 4.15 0.65
N PHE A 707 -19.09 4.25 1.52
CA PHE A 707 -17.67 4.63 1.24
C PHE A 707 -17.44 5.98 0.53
N LYS A 708 -18.48 6.64 0.05
CA LYS A 708 -18.42 7.79 -0.88
C LYS A 708 -18.09 9.15 -0.26
N SER A 709 -17.76 9.22 1.04
CA SER A 709 -17.46 10.52 1.68
C SER A 709 -16.65 10.51 2.97
N LYS A 710 -16.81 9.52 3.85
CA LYS A 710 -16.21 9.51 5.20
C LYS A 710 -16.29 8.14 5.88
N TYR A 711 -15.48 7.94 6.91
CA TYR A 711 -15.55 6.83 7.85
C TYR A 711 -16.53 7.11 9.00
N ALA A 712 -17.08 6.04 9.56
CA ALA A 712 -17.92 6.09 10.75
C ALA A 712 -17.09 6.42 12.00
N ASN A 713 -17.55 7.39 12.79
CA ASN A 713 -16.88 7.83 14.00
C ASN A 713 -17.03 6.75 15.10
N THR A 714 -16.03 5.88 15.23
CA THR A 714 -16.07 4.67 16.07
C THR A 714 -14.91 4.61 17.07
N PRO A 715 -14.73 5.65 17.92
CA PRO A 715 -13.57 5.80 18.82
C PRO A 715 -13.39 4.64 19.81
N TRP A 716 -14.49 3.98 20.17
CA TRP A 716 -14.50 2.77 21.00
C TRP A 716 -13.77 1.59 20.35
N SER A 717 -13.63 1.56 19.02
CA SER A 717 -12.91 0.49 18.29
C SER A 717 -11.41 0.55 18.54
N LEU A 718 -10.81 1.73 18.42
CA LEU A 718 -9.43 1.98 18.78
C LEU A 718 -9.17 1.58 20.25
N GLN A 719 -10.03 1.98 21.18
CA GLN A 719 -9.93 1.52 22.57
C GLN A 719 -10.05 0.01 22.72
N GLN A 720 -11.00 -0.64 22.02
CA GLN A 720 -11.18 -2.08 22.06
C GLN A 720 -9.90 -2.81 21.65
N ILE A 721 -9.26 -2.38 20.56
CA ILE A 721 -8.01 -2.97 20.07
C ILE A 721 -6.85 -2.74 21.05
N LEU A 722 -6.71 -1.53 21.60
CA LEU A 722 -5.64 -1.20 22.54
C LEU A 722 -5.75 -1.94 23.89
N LEU A 723 -6.95 -2.35 24.28
CA LEU A 723 -7.18 -3.22 25.44
C LEU A 723 -7.01 -4.70 25.09
N TYR A 724 -7.48 -5.14 23.91
CA TYR A 724 -7.29 -6.50 23.42
C TYR A 724 -5.80 -6.87 23.26
N ILE A 725 -4.98 -5.97 22.68
CA ILE A 725 -3.53 -6.17 22.54
C ILE A 725 -2.84 -6.21 23.91
N LYS A 726 -3.24 -5.32 24.84
CA LYS A 726 -2.80 -5.34 26.24
C LYS A 726 -3.07 -6.68 26.92
N GLU A 727 -4.25 -7.27 26.69
CA GLU A 727 -4.73 -8.45 27.41
C GLU A 727 -4.25 -9.78 26.81
N ASN A 728 -3.97 -9.84 25.50
CA ASN A 728 -3.67 -11.09 24.80
C ASN A 728 -2.23 -11.19 24.26
N TYR A 729 -1.49 -10.08 24.21
CA TYR A 729 -0.14 -10.02 23.60
C TYR A 729 0.92 -9.37 24.51
N GLY A 730 0.66 -9.30 25.83
CA GLY A 730 1.66 -8.87 26.82
C GLY A 730 1.85 -7.37 26.98
N ASN A 731 0.95 -6.53 26.43
CA ASN A 731 1.00 -5.07 26.53
C ASN A 731 2.32 -4.42 26.03
N PRO A 732 2.76 -4.75 24.79
CA PRO A 732 3.96 -4.15 24.19
C PRO A 732 3.79 -2.63 24.05
N PRO A 733 4.88 -1.86 23.87
CA PRO A 733 4.77 -0.46 23.48
C PRO A 733 3.97 -0.32 22.18
N ILE A 734 2.95 0.54 22.17
CA ILE A 734 2.10 0.76 20.99
C ILE A 734 2.23 2.20 20.51
N TYR A 735 2.38 2.42 19.22
CA TYR A 735 2.12 3.70 18.58
C TYR A 735 0.88 3.57 17.70
N ILE A 736 -0.02 4.55 17.71
CA ILE A 736 -1.10 4.61 16.71
C ILE A 736 -0.44 5.13 15.45
N ALA A 737 -0.02 4.24 14.56
CA ALA A 737 0.86 4.58 13.43
C ALA A 737 0.10 5.33 12.33
N GLU A 738 -1.21 5.06 12.21
CA GLU A 738 -2.16 5.79 11.38
C GLU A 738 -3.57 5.71 11.99
N ASN A 739 -4.21 6.85 12.18
CA ASN A 739 -5.65 7.03 12.41
C ASN A 739 -6.04 8.38 11.83
N GLY A 740 -7.24 8.50 11.26
CA GLY A 740 -7.64 9.73 10.56
C GLY A 740 -9.02 9.65 9.93
N GLN A 741 -9.40 10.70 9.21
CA GLN A 741 -10.70 10.77 8.54
C GLN A 741 -10.54 11.07 7.05
N MET A 742 -11.29 10.33 6.24
CA MET A 742 -11.44 10.53 4.81
C MET A 742 -12.46 11.64 4.52
N THR A 743 -12.17 12.49 3.54
CA THR A 743 -13.10 13.45 2.92
C THR A 743 -12.93 13.42 1.39
N PRO A 744 -13.91 13.86 0.58
CA PRO A 744 -13.68 14.12 -0.84
C PRO A 744 -12.66 15.25 -1.01
N GLN A 745 -11.78 15.19 -2.02
CA GLN A 745 -10.75 16.22 -2.24
C GLN A 745 -11.34 17.62 -2.46
N GLN A 746 -12.46 17.72 -3.18
CA GLN A 746 -13.15 18.97 -3.49
C GLN A 746 -14.00 19.52 -2.32
N SER A 747 -13.71 19.11 -1.07
CA SER A 747 -14.37 19.64 0.13
C SER A 747 -13.83 21.01 0.54
N SER A 748 -14.60 21.77 1.33
CA SER A 748 -14.13 23.02 1.94
C SER A 748 -12.91 22.78 2.84
N LEU A 749 -12.05 23.80 2.99
CA LEU A 749 -11.02 23.85 4.03
C LEU A 749 -11.64 23.77 5.45
N GLU A 750 -12.93 24.06 5.61
CA GLU A 750 -13.72 23.81 6.82
C GLU A 750 -14.07 22.31 6.97
N ASP A 751 -13.06 21.47 7.14
CA ASP A 751 -13.17 20.01 7.21
C ASP A 751 -13.66 19.49 8.58
N ILE A 752 -14.76 20.05 9.07
CA ILE A 752 -15.41 19.77 10.38
C ILE A 752 -15.63 18.26 10.65
N THR A 753 -15.75 17.44 9.61
CA THR A 753 -15.86 15.98 9.73
C THR A 753 -14.57 15.33 10.27
N ARG A 754 -13.39 15.89 9.95
CA ARG A 754 -12.07 15.43 10.43
C ARG A 754 -11.88 15.80 11.89
N THR A 755 -12.09 17.06 12.30
CA THR A 755 -11.98 17.47 13.72
C THR A 755 -12.94 16.70 14.64
N LYS A 756 -14.18 16.47 14.20
CA LYS A 756 -15.18 15.64 14.93
C LYS A 756 -14.81 14.16 15.01
N TYR A 757 -13.89 13.67 14.18
CA TYR A 757 -13.36 12.31 14.24
C TYR A 757 -12.10 12.24 15.12
N LEU A 758 -11.11 13.10 14.91
CA LEU A 758 -9.83 13.05 15.63
C LEU A 758 -10.01 13.20 17.14
N SER A 759 -10.81 14.18 17.59
CA SER A 759 -11.04 14.45 19.01
C SER A 759 -11.43 13.20 19.82
N PRO A 760 -12.54 12.49 19.53
CA PRO A 760 -12.92 11.33 20.32
C PRO A 760 -11.99 10.12 20.14
N HIS A 761 -11.21 10.02 19.07
CA HIS A 761 -10.20 8.95 18.94
C HIS A 761 -8.97 9.21 19.81
N ILE A 762 -8.51 10.47 19.90
CA ILE A 762 -7.47 10.88 20.86
C ILE A 762 -7.96 10.70 22.31
N GLU A 763 -9.22 11.06 22.60
CA GLU A 763 -9.87 10.78 23.89
C GLU A 763 -9.92 9.27 24.21
N ALA A 764 -10.16 8.41 23.20
CA ALA A 764 -10.14 6.96 23.37
C ALA A 764 -8.74 6.40 23.65
N VAL A 765 -7.68 6.99 23.09
CA VAL A 765 -6.29 6.67 23.45
C VAL A 765 -5.99 7.07 24.89
N LEU A 766 -6.40 8.29 25.33
CA LEU A 766 -6.24 8.74 26.71
C LEU A 766 -6.96 7.80 27.70
N HIS A 767 -8.19 7.40 27.39
CA HIS A 767 -8.92 6.42 28.20
C HIS A 767 -8.29 5.01 28.17
N SER A 768 -7.50 4.67 27.14
CA SER A 768 -6.78 3.40 27.06
C SER A 768 -5.48 3.43 27.88
N LEU A 769 -4.75 4.55 27.85
CA LEU A 769 -3.63 4.84 28.76
C LEU A 769 -4.06 4.77 30.22
N ARG A 770 -5.18 5.42 30.57
CA ARG A 770 -5.78 5.40 31.92
C ARG A 770 -6.25 3.99 32.36
N LYS A 771 -6.45 3.06 31.41
CA LYS A 771 -6.72 1.63 31.65
C LYS A 771 -5.45 0.75 31.57
N GLY A 772 -4.27 1.36 31.50
CA GLY A 772 -2.97 0.68 31.53
C GLY A 772 -2.48 0.12 30.18
N SER A 773 -3.07 0.53 29.04
CA SER A 773 -2.53 0.18 27.72
C SER A 773 -1.24 0.97 27.46
N ASN A 774 -0.19 0.30 26.98
CA ASN A 774 1.18 0.82 26.93
C ASN A 774 1.45 1.72 25.70
N VAL A 775 0.53 2.64 25.39
CA VAL A 775 0.62 3.52 24.22
C VAL A 775 1.70 4.59 24.42
N LYS A 776 2.42 4.93 23.35
CA LYS A 776 3.58 5.85 23.32
C LYS A 776 3.41 7.04 22.38
N GLY A 777 2.52 6.95 21.39
CA GLY A 777 2.22 8.07 20.52
C GLY A 777 1.02 7.87 19.62
N TYR A 778 0.62 8.96 18.96
CA TYR A 778 -0.50 9.02 18.03
C TYR A 778 -0.10 9.82 16.77
N PHE A 779 -0.20 9.17 15.61
CA PHE A 779 0.09 9.76 14.30
C PHE A 779 -1.20 9.94 13.51
N GLN A 780 -1.58 11.19 13.27
CA GLN A 780 -2.71 11.57 12.42
C GLN A 780 -2.37 11.28 10.94
N TRP A 781 -3.21 10.49 10.27
CA TRP A 781 -3.11 10.26 8.82
C TRP A 781 -4.07 11.17 8.03
N SER A 782 -3.60 12.03 7.14
CA SER A 782 -2.21 12.33 6.74
C SER A 782 -1.83 13.77 7.11
N LEU A 783 -0.55 14.11 6.92
CA LEU A 783 -0.09 15.51 7.07
C LEU A 783 -0.74 16.40 6.01
N MET A 784 -0.68 15.99 4.75
CA MET A 784 -1.25 16.69 3.60
C MET A 784 -1.99 15.74 2.67
N ASP A 785 -2.86 16.28 1.83
CA ASP A 785 -3.50 15.50 0.78
C ASP A 785 -2.45 14.94 -0.20
N LEU A 786 -2.70 13.71 -0.64
CA LEU A 786 -1.70 12.83 -1.22
C LEU A 786 -2.36 11.92 -2.28
N PHE A 787 -1.55 11.15 -3.02
CA PHE A 787 -2.08 10.14 -3.93
C PHE A 787 -2.63 8.95 -3.12
N GLU A 788 -3.95 8.82 -3.03
CA GLU A 788 -4.64 7.85 -2.15
C GLU A 788 -4.79 6.46 -2.79
N LEU A 789 -3.79 6.01 -3.55
CA LEU A 789 -3.68 4.66 -4.11
C LEU A 789 -4.89 4.25 -4.97
N LEU A 790 -5.91 3.62 -4.37
CA LEU A 790 -7.15 3.22 -5.03
C LEU A 790 -8.22 4.34 -5.06
N GLY A 791 -8.07 5.38 -4.24
CA GLY A 791 -8.88 6.61 -4.26
C GLY A 791 -8.37 7.67 -5.24
N GLY A 792 -7.17 7.48 -5.83
CA GLY A 792 -6.52 8.45 -6.70
C GLY A 792 -6.35 9.82 -6.02
N TYR A 793 -6.56 10.90 -6.78
CA TYR A 793 -6.59 12.27 -6.23
C TYR A 793 -8.00 12.74 -5.82
N ASN A 794 -9.00 11.85 -5.79
CA ASN A 794 -10.39 12.21 -5.49
C ASN A 794 -10.71 12.20 -3.99
N MET A 795 -9.87 11.55 -3.18
CA MET A 795 -10.02 11.40 -1.74
C MET A 795 -8.92 12.17 -0.99
N SER A 796 -9.23 12.59 0.23
CA SER A 796 -8.44 13.51 1.04
C SER A 796 -8.36 13.05 2.48
N TYR A 797 -7.17 13.12 3.07
CA TYR A 797 -6.88 12.76 4.46
C TYR A 797 -6.06 13.83 5.19
N GLY A 798 -5.45 14.76 4.45
CA GLY A 798 -4.49 15.71 4.98
C GLY A 798 -5.08 16.70 5.96
N LEU A 799 -4.29 17.10 6.94
CA LEU A 799 -4.49 18.35 7.68
C LEU A 799 -4.31 19.57 6.75
N TYR A 800 -3.41 19.46 5.77
CA TYR A 800 -3.24 20.43 4.69
C TYR A 800 -3.91 19.95 3.39
N TYR A 801 -4.62 20.84 2.72
CA TYR A 801 -5.12 20.67 1.36
C TYR A 801 -3.98 20.87 0.36
N VAL A 802 -3.96 20.09 -0.72
CA VAL A 802 -3.05 20.28 -1.86
C VAL A 802 -3.88 20.56 -3.10
N GLU A 803 -3.63 21.70 -3.75
CA GLU A 803 -4.30 22.04 -5.01
C GLU A 803 -3.62 21.34 -6.19
N PHE A 804 -4.05 20.10 -6.45
CA PHE A 804 -3.50 19.26 -7.54
C PHE A 804 -3.71 19.82 -8.96
N LYS A 805 -4.51 20.89 -9.14
CA LYS A 805 -4.66 21.58 -10.44
C LYS A 805 -3.71 22.77 -10.61
N ASP A 806 -3.06 23.20 -9.54
CA ASP A 806 -2.03 24.24 -9.55
C ASP A 806 -0.67 23.57 -9.79
N PRO A 807 0.11 23.95 -10.83
CA PRO A 807 1.41 23.34 -11.08
C PRO A 807 2.43 23.58 -9.95
N ASP A 808 2.21 24.58 -9.08
CA ASP A 808 3.03 24.78 -7.88
C ASP A 808 2.63 23.84 -6.73
N LEU A 809 1.53 23.08 -6.85
CA LEU A 809 0.99 22.12 -5.87
C LEU A 809 0.89 22.71 -4.46
N LYS A 810 0.29 23.90 -4.37
CA LYS A 810 0.27 24.71 -3.16
C LYS A 810 -0.48 24.02 -2.03
N ARG A 811 0.12 24.07 -0.83
CA ARG A 811 -0.48 23.62 0.43
C ARG A 811 -1.36 24.72 1.01
N TYR A 812 -2.43 24.33 1.70
CA TYR A 812 -3.31 25.23 2.45
C TYR A 812 -3.77 24.55 3.75
N PRO A 813 -3.67 25.18 4.94
CA PRO A 813 -4.16 24.58 6.17
C PRO A 813 -5.69 24.44 6.15
N LYS A 814 -6.20 23.29 6.59
CA LYS A 814 -7.63 23.09 6.87
C LYS A 814 -7.95 23.45 8.31
N LEU A 815 -9.24 23.51 8.64
CA LEU A 815 -9.72 23.65 10.02
C LEU A 815 -9.13 22.58 10.96
N SER A 816 -8.90 21.36 10.47
CA SER A 816 -8.22 20.29 11.20
C SER A 816 -6.75 20.59 11.51
N ALA A 817 -5.99 21.26 10.64
CA ALA A 817 -4.64 21.70 10.95
C ALA A 817 -4.64 22.70 12.11
N HIS A 818 -5.49 23.72 12.05
CA HIS A 818 -5.62 24.71 13.11
C HIS A 818 -6.13 24.10 14.43
N TRP A 819 -7.07 23.16 14.37
CA TRP A 819 -7.55 22.42 15.53
C TRP A 819 -6.46 21.56 16.16
N TYR A 820 -5.69 20.83 15.35
CA TYR A 820 -4.62 19.95 15.84
C TYR A 820 -3.48 20.78 16.45
N SER A 821 -3.05 21.87 15.80
CA SER A 821 -2.10 22.83 16.37
C SER A 821 -2.57 23.40 17.71
N SER A 822 -3.85 23.78 17.83
CA SER A 822 -4.40 24.31 19.09
C SER A 822 -4.52 23.24 20.18
N PHE A 823 -4.67 21.96 19.81
CA PHE A 823 -4.57 20.85 20.75
C PHE A 823 -3.13 20.64 21.22
N LEU A 824 -2.16 20.56 20.30
CA LEU A 824 -0.73 20.35 20.60
C LEU A 824 -0.13 21.50 21.42
N GLY A 825 -0.48 22.74 21.10
CA GLY A 825 -0.14 23.93 21.90
C GLY A 825 -0.86 24.02 23.25
N GLY A 826 -1.70 23.05 23.61
CA GLY A 826 -2.39 22.98 24.90
C GLY A 826 -3.47 24.05 25.13
N THR A 827 -3.90 24.76 24.08
CA THR A 827 -4.89 25.86 24.19
C THR A 827 -6.33 25.40 24.06
N LEU A 828 -6.57 24.16 23.59
CA LEU A 828 -7.88 23.52 23.60
C LEU A 828 -8.11 22.67 24.87
N HIS A 829 -9.23 22.95 25.55
CA HIS A 829 -9.83 22.06 26.55
C HIS A 829 -11.14 21.47 25.98
N HIS A 830 -11.12 20.20 25.56
CA HIS A 830 -12.23 19.63 24.79
C HIS A 830 -13.27 18.95 25.70
N ARG A 831 -14.46 19.56 25.86
CA ARG A 831 -15.61 18.93 26.55
C ARG A 831 -16.19 17.79 25.71
N SER A 832 -16.61 16.70 26.36
CA SER A 832 -17.20 15.53 25.68
C SER A 832 -18.60 15.84 25.14
N HIS A 833 -18.75 15.83 23.81
CA HIS A 833 -19.96 16.08 23.01
C HIS A 833 -20.66 17.46 23.12
N PRO A 834 -21.22 17.97 21.99
CA PRO A 834 -22.11 19.13 21.99
C PRO A 834 -23.55 18.73 22.35
N SER A 835 -24.20 19.51 23.21
CA SER A 835 -25.64 19.40 23.47
C SER A 835 -26.44 19.85 22.24
N SER A 836 -27.35 19.02 21.73
CA SER A 836 -28.27 19.35 20.64
C SER A 836 -29.39 20.29 21.12
N SER A 837 -29.08 21.58 21.27
CA SER A 837 -30.03 22.58 21.77
C SER A 837 -29.69 24.01 21.29
N ALA A 838 -29.64 24.21 19.97
CA ALA A 838 -29.57 25.52 19.34
C ALA A 838 -30.12 25.47 17.90
N LEU A 839 -31.46 25.40 17.81
CA LEU A 839 -32.30 25.16 16.61
C LEU A 839 -32.24 23.71 16.09
#